data_AF-A0A3L7QNM4-F1
#
_entry.id   AF-A0A3L7QNM4-F1
#
_cell.length_a   1.000
_cell.length_b   1.000
_cell.length_c   1.000
_cell.angle_alpha   90.00
_cell.angle_beta   90.00
_cell.angle_gamma   90.00
#
_symmetry.space_group_name_H-M   'P 1'
#
loop_
_entity.id
_entity.type
_entity.pdbx_description
1 polymer ?
#
loop_
_entity_poly.entity_id
_entity_poly.type
_entity_poly.pdbx_seq_one_letter_code
_entity_poly.pdbx_strand_id
1 'polypeptide(L)'
;MFSEIRLGLILTGAFVACQATLFAWEKEVFTQTPEIMASTENKDALPPAIAKPKNSNEFAVGTNPFWIWGANTNTKYTLTKDFAWTGGKAKVKFACDNIVKLKINGVDVGGSSEWQTPVEKDVTKLLKDGNNSIEALVENEGAAAGFVFKMVMISADGKSSYVISDDSWKAVEAGKAVKASATKKVAKLGDSPWGNVLTGEGVGASASNSSFKVPEGFQVEKLFTVPKDKLGSWVCLTVDPKGRIIASDQGDKGLYRITVPAPGVAGDVKVEKLDVKMSAAQGMLFAFGSLYVSVNGGQGSGLYRLRDTNNDDQFDEVVKLKALRGGGEHGPHALRLSPDGKSILIVCGNHTLPPENFNASRLPSNWGEDHLLPRQWDANGHARGILAPGGYVAKTDPDGKDWEIISSGYRNEYDFALNADGEMFVYDADMEWDMGMPWYRPTRVNHAPSGSELGWRSGTGKWPAHYVDSLPAMVDIGPGSPVGVDFGYGTKFPAKYQKALYICDWTFGTMYAIHISPMGSSYKAVKEEFVSRTPLPLTDVVAGKDGALYFSVGGRGAQSELFRVTYVGKESTAPAELQDKEGAKDREIRKKLEAFHNPTKVSADHLQFILSNLSNEDRFIRYAARVALEHQDSKTWQDKVLSEKSPEPLIQGIVALARQADKSLQTQALKALDTLEFSSLSENQKLEIVRAYQLIFIRMGEPAKEVSAKLAAKLDSFFPSNDERLNRDLGDLLVYLKSSTIAAKITQLLMQPSKPVDGKEMEELLLRNRGYGGGIAKMYSNFPDLQKNYYLYSLRNLKENWNIDQRKMYFTALNDARTRSGGSSYQGFLNNIEKEAFDNATDNERLAIEALGLKKPYKAPALPKATGPGKEYKLAELVQLADGKMVKRDFKNGQKMYAASRCVVCHRYNGDGGATGPDLSQVAGRFSLKDLCESIVEPNKVISDQYKASIIETKSGKFITGKVVSENAESLIVVTDPEDSSKVQDLKKKDVESVKVSPVSLMPQDLLKTLNENEVLDLLAYLLSRGDPSHTMFKK
;
A
#
# COMPACT_ATOMS: atom_id res chain seq x y z
N MET A 1 61.18 -45.25 -15.56
CA MET A 1 61.95 -45.63 -16.76
C MET A 1 62.25 -44.33 -17.50
N PHE A 2 63.54 -44.03 -17.61
CA PHE A 2 64.28 -42.91 -18.23
C PHE A 2 63.62 -42.32 -19.50
N SER A 3 63.38 -41.01 -19.60
CA SER A 3 64.27 -39.91 -20.05
C SER A 3 64.59 -39.93 -21.55
N GLU A 4 64.36 -38.80 -22.25
CA GLU A 4 65.37 -38.27 -23.17
C GLU A 4 65.15 -36.78 -23.48
N ILE A 5 66.28 -36.12 -23.73
CA ILE A 5 66.57 -34.70 -23.57
C ILE A 5 66.96 -34.11 -24.94
N ARG A 6 66.57 -32.84 -25.13
CA ARG A 6 67.13 -31.76 -25.97
C ARG A 6 68.43 -32.04 -26.75
N LEU A 7 68.55 -31.51 -27.97
CA LEU A 7 69.45 -30.38 -28.32
C LEU A 7 69.37 -30.03 -29.82
N GLY A 8 69.56 -28.74 -30.17
CA GLY A 8 69.88 -28.35 -31.56
C GLY A 8 69.55 -26.90 -31.94
N LEU A 9 70.15 -25.92 -31.26
CA LEU A 9 70.16 -24.50 -31.63
C LEU A 9 71.29 -24.25 -32.65
N ILE A 10 71.08 -23.37 -33.66
CA ILE A 10 72.00 -22.26 -34.10
C ILE A 10 71.80 -21.83 -35.58
N LEU A 11 71.41 -20.54 -35.75
CA LEU A 11 71.76 -19.52 -36.78
C LEU A 11 71.51 -19.85 -38.28
N THR A 12 70.97 -19.02 -39.17
CA THR A 12 70.74 -17.56 -39.23
C THR A 12 69.90 -17.26 -40.49
N GLY A 13 68.93 -16.35 -40.41
CA GLY A 13 68.22 -15.81 -41.58
C GLY A 13 67.43 -14.57 -41.21
N ALA A 14 67.97 -13.40 -41.57
CA ALA A 14 67.41 -12.10 -41.27
C ALA A 14 66.28 -11.70 -42.24
N PHE A 15 65.41 -10.80 -41.76
CA PHE A 15 64.35 -10.04 -42.47
C PHE A 15 63.14 -10.85 -42.99
N VAL A 16 62.02 -10.78 -42.25
CA VAL A 16 60.79 -10.05 -42.60
C VAL A 16 59.94 -9.95 -41.33
N ALA A 17 59.58 -8.72 -40.95
CA ALA A 17 58.62 -8.44 -39.90
C ALA A 17 57.24 -9.00 -40.28
N CYS A 18 56.64 -9.82 -39.43
CA CYS A 18 55.22 -10.13 -39.50
C CYS A 18 54.62 -10.12 -38.10
N GLN A 19 53.78 -9.12 -37.91
CA GLN A 19 52.84 -8.82 -36.83
C GLN A 19 52.39 -10.04 -36.02
N ALA A 20 52.82 -10.11 -34.76
CA ALA A 20 52.02 -10.70 -33.69
C ALA A 20 51.29 -9.54 -33.00
N THR A 21 50.06 -9.26 -33.43
CA THR A 21 49.17 -8.30 -32.79
C THR A 21 48.80 -8.82 -31.40
N LEU A 22 49.35 -8.16 -30.38
CA LEU A 22 48.77 -8.07 -29.05
C LEU A 22 47.36 -7.47 -29.20
N PHE A 23 46.32 -8.29 -29.27
CA PHE A 23 44.95 -7.80 -29.07
C PHE A 23 44.74 -7.63 -27.56
N ALA A 24 45.22 -6.50 -27.02
CA ALA A 24 44.60 -5.93 -25.85
C ALA A 24 43.14 -5.65 -26.23
N TRP A 25 42.19 -6.32 -25.59
CA TRP A 25 40.78 -5.95 -25.72
C TRP A 25 40.65 -4.55 -25.11
N GLU A 26 40.58 -3.51 -25.95
CA GLU A 26 40.29 -2.15 -25.48
C GLU A 26 38.96 -2.19 -24.71
N LYS A 27 38.96 -1.69 -23.46
CA LYS A 27 37.74 -1.54 -22.66
C LYS A 27 36.79 -0.62 -23.44
N GLU A 28 35.58 -1.08 -23.72
CA GLU A 28 34.56 -0.32 -24.45
C GLU A 28 34.20 0.94 -23.64
N VAL A 29 34.49 2.12 -24.21
CA VAL A 29 34.13 3.42 -23.65
C VAL A 29 33.06 4.04 -24.53
N PHE A 30 31.93 4.39 -23.93
CA PHE A 30 30.83 5.09 -24.62
C PHE A 30 31.03 6.59 -24.49
N THR A 31 30.76 7.32 -25.57
CA THR A 31 30.89 8.78 -25.60
C THR A 31 29.63 9.44 -26.12
N GLN A 32 29.26 10.58 -25.52
CA GLN A 32 28.16 11.42 -26.01
C GLN A 32 28.45 12.89 -25.74
N THR A 33 28.20 13.74 -26.72
CA THR A 33 28.25 15.19 -26.56
C THR A 33 27.03 15.67 -25.77
N PRO A 34 27.19 16.48 -24.70
CA PRO A 34 26.07 17.08 -23.98
C PRO A 34 25.13 17.88 -24.90
N GLU A 35 23.82 17.75 -24.66
CA GLU A 35 22.76 18.46 -25.40
C GLU A 35 21.97 19.36 -24.46
N ILE A 36 21.88 20.67 -24.75
CA ILE A 36 21.00 21.58 -24.01
C ILE A 36 19.56 21.26 -24.35
N MET A 37 18.75 20.99 -23.33
CA MET A 37 17.35 20.61 -23.51
C MET A 37 16.46 21.86 -23.55
N ALA A 38 15.46 21.84 -24.43
CA ALA A 38 14.41 22.86 -24.42
C ALA A 38 13.81 22.97 -23.01
N SER A 39 13.65 24.20 -22.52
CA SER A 39 13.16 24.47 -21.17
C SER A 39 12.24 25.70 -21.19
N THR A 40 11.20 25.68 -20.35
CA THR A 40 10.31 26.80 -20.10
C THR A 40 10.37 27.19 -18.63
N GLU A 41 10.34 28.48 -18.34
CA GLU A 41 10.35 29.01 -16.98
C GLU A 41 9.06 28.65 -16.21
N ASN A 42 9.21 28.32 -14.93
CA ASN A 42 8.12 28.22 -13.96
C ASN A 42 7.57 29.63 -13.64
N LYS A 43 6.93 30.30 -14.60
CA LYS A 43 6.09 31.48 -14.30
C LYS A 43 4.75 30.98 -13.76
N ASP A 44 4.27 31.60 -12.67
CA ASP A 44 3.02 31.30 -11.96
C ASP A 44 2.03 30.52 -12.81
N ALA A 45 1.64 29.34 -12.32
CA ALA A 45 0.78 28.38 -13.00
C ALA A 45 -0.44 29.04 -13.63
N LEU A 46 -0.30 29.45 -14.89
CA LEU A 46 -1.43 29.72 -15.75
C LEU A 46 -1.99 28.35 -16.11
N PRO A 47 -3.32 28.13 -15.95
CA PRO A 47 -3.92 26.89 -16.41
C PRO A 47 -3.56 26.72 -17.88
N PRO A 48 -3.12 25.53 -18.33
CA PRO A 48 -2.79 25.33 -19.72
C PRO A 48 -4.00 25.75 -20.54
N ALA A 49 -3.80 26.73 -21.42
CA ALA A 49 -4.77 27.05 -22.44
C ALA A 49 -5.16 25.74 -23.12
N ILE A 50 -6.45 25.45 -23.14
CA ILE A 50 -7.01 24.30 -23.85
C ILE A 50 -6.49 24.40 -25.28
N ALA A 51 -5.46 23.60 -25.58
CA ALA A 51 -4.98 23.44 -26.93
C ALA A 51 -6.15 22.82 -27.70
N LYS A 52 -6.85 23.64 -28.48
CA LYS A 52 -7.72 23.12 -29.53
C LYS A 52 -6.83 22.21 -30.40
N PRO A 53 -7.16 20.93 -30.58
CA PRO A 53 -6.35 20.06 -31.42
C PRO A 53 -6.43 20.59 -32.86
N LYS A 54 -5.35 21.23 -33.32
CA LYS A 54 -5.08 21.39 -34.75
C LYS A 54 -4.42 20.11 -35.24
N ASN A 55 -5.28 19.16 -35.59
CA ASN A 55 -5.17 18.18 -36.68
C ASN A 55 -6.21 17.10 -36.40
N SER A 56 -7.23 17.00 -37.26
CA SER A 56 -8.23 15.94 -37.19
C SER A 56 -7.51 14.58 -37.31
N ASN A 57 -7.46 13.81 -36.23
CA ASN A 57 -6.97 12.44 -36.29
C ASN A 57 -7.95 11.62 -37.14
N GLU A 58 -7.58 11.29 -38.38
CA GLU A 58 -8.42 10.52 -39.33
C GLU A 58 -8.85 9.16 -38.75
N PHE A 59 -8.09 8.60 -37.79
CA PHE A 59 -8.43 7.37 -37.08
C PHE A 59 -9.49 7.53 -35.98
N ALA A 60 -9.77 8.77 -35.54
CA ALA A 60 -10.78 9.08 -34.52
C ALA A 60 -12.22 9.14 -35.07
N VAL A 61 -12.39 9.12 -36.40
CA VAL A 61 -13.70 9.21 -37.06
C VAL A 61 -14.13 7.83 -37.58
N GLY A 62 -15.44 7.58 -37.66
CA GLY A 62 -16.00 6.32 -38.18
C GLY A 62 -16.10 5.20 -37.14
N THR A 63 -16.26 3.96 -37.60
CA THR A 63 -16.48 2.80 -36.72
C THR A 63 -15.25 2.51 -35.86
N ASN A 64 -15.49 2.21 -34.58
CA ASN A 64 -14.43 1.81 -33.65
C ASN A 64 -14.09 0.32 -33.80
N PRO A 65 -12.80 -0.03 -33.82
CA PRO A 65 -12.36 -1.41 -33.79
C PRO A 65 -12.49 -2.03 -32.38
N PHE A 66 -12.39 -3.34 -32.33
CA PHE A 66 -12.30 -4.12 -31.09
C PHE A 66 -10.89 -4.70 -30.94
N TRP A 67 -10.44 -4.89 -29.71
CA TRP A 67 -9.36 -5.82 -29.43
C TRP A 67 -9.88 -7.22 -29.74
N ILE A 68 -9.15 -7.96 -30.56
CA ILE A 68 -9.51 -9.31 -30.99
C ILE A 68 -8.38 -10.29 -30.71
N TRP A 69 -8.73 -11.55 -30.47
CA TRP A 69 -7.77 -12.64 -30.33
C TRP A 69 -8.32 -13.98 -30.82
N GLY A 70 -7.45 -14.97 -30.93
CA GLY A 70 -7.84 -16.37 -31.16
C GLY A 70 -8.45 -17.03 -29.92
N ALA A 71 -8.79 -18.31 -30.01
CA ALA A 71 -9.54 -19.01 -28.96
C ALA A 71 -8.79 -19.15 -27.61
N ASN A 72 -7.46 -19.21 -27.66
CA ASN A 72 -6.55 -19.37 -26.52
C ASN A 72 -5.54 -18.22 -26.46
N THR A 73 -5.41 -17.55 -25.32
CA THR A 73 -4.58 -16.35 -25.12
C THR A 73 -3.09 -16.60 -25.32
N ASN A 74 -2.58 -17.78 -24.94
CA ASN A 74 -1.13 -18.08 -24.96
C ASN A 74 -0.68 -18.77 -26.25
N THR A 75 -1.44 -18.61 -27.33
CA THR A 75 -1.18 -19.25 -28.62
C THR A 75 -0.84 -18.21 -29.66
N LYS A 76 0.16 -18.49 -30.50
CA LYS A 76 0.51 -17.66 -31.65
C LYS A 76 -0.52 -17.86 -32.76
N TYR A 77 -1.01 -16.79 -33.36
CA TYR A 77 -1.96 -16.86 -34.46
C TYR A 77 -1.48 -16.08 -35.68
N THR A 78 -1.93 -16.55 -36.84
CA THR A 78 -2.02 -15.75 -38.05
C THR A 78 -3.47 -15.29 -38.18
N LEU A 79 -3.72 -13.99 -37.98
CA LEU A 79 -5.03 -13.36 -38.14
C LEU A 79 -5.15 -12.79 -39.55
N THR A 80 -6.23 -13.10 -40.27
CA THR A 80 -6.41 -12.68 -41.67
C THR A 80 -7.75 -11.99 -41.91
N LYS A 81 -7.74 -11.03 -42.84
CA LYS A 81 -8.92 -10.28 -43.26
C LYS A 81 -8.83 -9.89 -44.73
N ASP A 82 -9.85 -10.25 -45.50
CA ASP A 82 -10.00 -9.81 -46.88
C ASP A 82 -10.90 -8.57 -46.97
N PHE A 83 -10.60 -7.69 -47.92
CA PHE A 83 -11.39 -6.48 -48.20
C PHE A 83 -11.25 -6.05 -49.67
N ALA A 84 -12.24 -5.31 -50.16
CA ALA A 84 -12.19 -4.73 -51.51
C ALA A 84 -11.70 -3.28 -51.47
N TRP A 85 -10.95 -2.87 -52.49
CA TRP A 85 -10.47 -1.50 -52.68
C TRP A 85 -10.58 -1.10 -54.15
N THR A 86 -10.91 0.16 -54.44
CA THR A 86 -11.16 0.67 -55.80
C THR A 86 -10.41 1.97 -56.07
N GLY A 87 -9.18 2.08 -55.57
CA GLY A 87 -8.34 3.27 -55.69
C GLY A 87 -8.61 4.36 -54.64
N GLY A 88 -7.65 5.27 -54.47
CA GLY A 88 -7.68 6.35 -53.48
C GLY A 88 -6.43 6.39 -52.59
N LYS A 89 -6.56 6.89 -51.36
CA LYS A 89 -5.50 6.87 -50.34
C LYS A 89 -5.87 5.91 -49.21
N ALA A 90 -4.89 5.22 -48.64
CA ALA A 90 -5.10 4.32 -47.51
C ALA A 90 -3.99 4.42 -46.47
N LYS A 91 -4.38 4.54 -45.20
CA LYS A 91 -3.48 4.45 -44.05
C LYS A 91 -3.98 3.41 -43.07
N VAL A 92 -3.07 2.73 -42.40
CA VAL A 92 -3.38 1.78 -41.32
C VAL A 92 -2.79 2.25 -40.01
N LYS A 93 -3.45 1.87 -38.92
CA LYS A 93 -2.93 1.95 -37.56
C LYS A 93 -3.29 0.70 -36.78
N PHE A 94 -2.32 0.10 -36.10
CA PHE A 94 -2.53 -1.15 -35.40
C PHE A 94 -1.59 -1.33 -34.20
N ALA A 95 -2.01 -2.15 -33.24
CA ALA A 95 -1.26 -2.49 -32.04
C ALA A 95 -1.61 -3.90 -31.56
N CYS A 96 -0.75 -4.50 -30.75
CA CYS A 96 -0.97 -5.80 -30.13
C CYS A 96 -0.37 -5.80 -28.73
N ASP A 97 -0.99 -6.51 -27.78
CA ASP A 97 -0.58 -6.58 -26.37
C ASP A 97 0.91 -6.85 -26.21
N ASN A 98 1.42 -7.83 -26.96
CA ASN A 98 2.85 -8.06 -27.11
C ASN A 98 3.24 -7.92 -28.57
N ILE A 99 3.29 -9.00 -29.32
CA ILE A 99 3.97 -9.01 -30.62
C ILE A 99 2.98 -9.06 -31.76
N VAL A 100 3.15 -8.17 -32.75
CA VAL A 100 2.51 -8.24 -34.05
C VAL A 100 3.50 -7.97 -35.18
N LYS A 101 3.39 -8.74 -36.28
CA LYS A 101 3.96 -8.41 -37.59
C LYS A 101 2.84 -8.42 -38.63
N LEU A 102 2.66 -7.30 -39.32
CA LEU A 102 1.58 -7.10 -40.28
C LEU A 102 2.10 -7.14 -41.71
N LYS A 103 1.40 -7.90 -42.57
CA LYS A 103 1.54 -7.91 -44.02
C LYS A 103 0.24 -7.51 -44.69
N ILE A 104 0.35 -6.83 -45.83
CA ILE A 104 -0.76 -6.55 -46.74
C ILE A 104 -0.35 -7.06 -48.12
N ASN A 105 -1.19 -7.90 -48.72
CA ASN A 105 -0.92 -8.58 -49.99
C ASN A 105 0.45 -9.29 -50.03
N GLY A 106 0.87 -9.84 -48.89
CA GLY A 106 2.17 -10.53 -48.73
C GLY A 106 3.37 -9.61 -48.49
N VAL A 107 3.20 -8.29 -48.54
CA VAL A 107 4.28 -7.30 -48.31
C VAL A 107 4.28 -6.85 -46.85
N ASP A 108 5.45 -6.84 -46.21
CA ASP A 108 5.62 -6.39 -44.83
C ASP A 108 5.31 -4.89 -44.67
N VAL A 109 4.42 -4.59 -43.73
CA VAL A 109 3.97 -3.21 -43.41
C VAL A 109 4.67 -2.68 -42.15
N GLY A 110 5.00 -3.57 -41.21
CA GLY A 110 5.67 -3.26 -39.95
C GLY A 110 5.21 -4.18 -38.82
N GLY A 111 5.74 -3.96 -37.62
CA GLY A 111 5.36 -4.71 -36.43
C GLY A 111 5.63 -3.92 -35.15
N SER A 112 5.02 -4.36 -34.05
CA SER A 112 5.25 -3.83 -32.71
C SER A 112 5.38 -4.98 -31.71
N SER A 113 6.12 -4.76 -30.63
CA SER A 113 6.19 -5.63 -29.45
C SER A 113 5.53 -5.01 -28.21
N GLU A 114 4.97 -3.81 -28.33
CA GLU A 114 4.33 -3.05 -27.25
C GLU A 114 3.04 -2.40 -27.76
N TRP A 115 1.93 -2.63 -27.07
CA TRP A 115 0.63 -2.09 -27.52
C TRP A 115 0.55 -0.57 -27.41
N GLN A 116 1.31 0.05 -26.51
CA GLN A 116 1.30 1.49 -26.22
C GLN A 116 1.80 2.34 -27.39
N THR A 117 2.56 1.74 -28.30
CA THR A 117 3.18 2.37 -29.47
C THR A 117 2.56 1.80 -30.76
N PRO A 118 1.35 2.25 -31.15
CA PRO A 118 0.68 1.73 -32.34
C PRO A 118 1.47 2.10 -33.60
N VAL A 119 1.61 1.14 -34.51
CA VAL A 119 2.27 1.36 -35.80
C VAL A 119 1.28 2.03 -36.74
N GLU A 120 1.66 3.19 -37.28
CA GLU A 120 0.92 3.90 -38.32
C GLU A 120 1.69 3.88 -39.64
N LYS A 121 1.03 3.52 -40.75
CA LYS A 121 1.67 3.43 -42.07
C LYS A 121 0.73 3.86 -43.20
N ASP A 122 1.24 4.63 -44.15
CA ASP A 122 0.61 4.78 -45.47
C ASP A 122 0.83 3.51 -46.27
N VAL A 123 -0.26 2.86 -46.67
CA VAL A 123 -0.25 1.58 -47.38
C VAL A 123 -0.84 1.70 -48.78
N THR A 124 -1.07 2.92 -49.27
CA THR A 124 -1.74 3.18 -50.55
C THR A 124 -1.08 2.42 -51.71
N LYS A 125 0.26 2.37 -51.73
CA LYS A 125 1.03 1.68 -52.78
C LYS A 125 1.04 0.14 -52.66
N LEU A 126 0.53 -0.41 -51.56
CA LEU A 126 0.47 -1.86 -51.32
C LEU A 126 -0.87 -2.47 -51.75
N LEU A 127 -1.85 -1.63 -52.07
CA LEU A 127 -3.20 -2.05 -52.44
C LEU A 127 -3.35 -2.16 -53.96
N LYS A 128 -4.21 -3.07 -54.41
CA LYS A 128 -4.59 -3.28 -55.81
C LYS A 128 -6.11 -3.17 -55.96
N ASP A 129 -6.57 -2.75 -57.13
CA ASP A 129 -8.01 -2.70 -57.42
C ASP A 129 -8.64 -4.10 -57.29
N GLY A 130 -9.79 -4.17 -56.62
CA GLY A 130 -10.46 -5.42 -56.26
C GLY A 130 -10.05 -5.94 -54.88
N ASN A 131 -9.87 -7.27 -54.77
CA ASN A 131 -9.66 -7.93 -53.48
C ASN A 131 -8.21 -7.81 -52.99
N ASN A 132 -8.08 -7.47 -51.72
CA ASN A 132 -6.83 -7.34 -50.96
C ASN A 132 -6.91 -8.17 -49.67
N SER A 133 -5.77 -8.62 -49.17
CA SER A 133 -5.68 -9.45 -47.97
C SER A 133 -4.73 -8.85 -46.93
N ILE A 134 -5.15 -8.85 -45.67
CA ILE A 134 -4.36 -8.46 -44.50
C ILE A 134 -3.98 -9.74 -43.74
N GLU A 135 -2.73 -9.85 -43.33
CA GLU A 135 -2.21 -10.92 -42.47
C GLU A 135 -1.46 -10.31 -41.28
N ALA A 136 -1.87 -10.65 -40.06
CA ALA A 136 -1.21 -10.25 -38.81
C ALA A 136 -0.74 -11.50 -38.07
N LEU A 137 0.58 -11.68 -37.99
CA LEU A 137 1.21 -12.68 -37.13
C LEU A 137 1.28 -12.11 -35.72
N VAL A 138 0.52 -12.68 -34.80
CA VAL A 138 0.38 -12.19 -33.42
C VAL A 138 0.86 -13.23 -32.40
N GLU A 139 1.54 -12.76 -31.37
CA GLU A 139 2.08 -13.56 -30.27
C GLU A 139 1.88 -12.84 -28.93
N ASN A 140 1.66 -13.64 -27.88
CA ASN A 140 1.32 -13.16 -26.55
C ASN A 140 2.21 -13.81 -25.49
N GLU A 141 2.65 -13.02 -24.52
CA GLU A 141 3.57 -13.41 -23.44
C GLU A 141 2.93 -13.25 -22.04
N GLY A 142 1.68 -12.78 -21.95
CA GLY A 142 1.00 -12.46 -20.70
C GLY A 142 -0.40 -13.08 -20.52
N ALA A 143 -1.11 -12.67 -19.46
CA ALA A 143 -2.47 -13.13 -19.17
C ALA A 143 -3.55 -12.40 -19.99
N ALA A 144 -3.30 -11.14 -20.37
CA ALA A 144 -4.08 -10.42 -21.36
C ALA A 144 -3.56 -10.79 -22.76
N ALA A 145 -4.42 -10.72 -23.79
CA ALA A 145 -4.04 -10.92 -25.18
C ALA A 145 -5.01 -10.16 -26.08
N GLY A 146 -4.50 -9.34 -26.98
CA GLY A 146 -5.34 -8.55 -27.87
C GLY A 146 -4.58 -7.96 -29.04
N PHE A 147 -5.21 -7.94 -30.21
CA PHE A 147 -4.77 -7.23 -31.40
C PHE A 147 -5.85 -6.24 -31.81
N VAL A 148 -5.47 -5.02 -32.15
CA VAL A 148 -6.38 -3.98 -32.65
C VAL A 148 -5.86 -3.38 -33.95
N PHE A 149 -6.77 -3.15 -34.90
CA PHE A 149 -6.44 -2.69 -36.24
C PHE A 149 -7.52 -1.74 -36.77
N LYS A 150 -7.10 -0.64 -37.40
CA LYS A 150 -7.97 0.22 -38.21
C LYS A 150 -7.24 0.67 -39.47
N MET A 151 -7.88 0.49 -40.62
CA MET A 151 -7.50 1.10 -41.89
C MET A 151 -8.52 2.18 -42.24
N VAL A 152 -8.02 3.35 -42.63
CA VAL A 152 -8.82 4.44 -43.21
C VAL A 152 -8.53 4.47 -44.70
N MET A 153 -9.56 4.33 -45.52
CA MET A 153 -9.49 4.40 -46.98
C MET A 153 -10.33 5.57 -47.47
N ILE A 154 -9.73 6.46 -48.25
CA ILE A 154 -10.38 7.64 -48.82
C ILE A 154 -10.38 7.47 -50.33
N SER A 155 -11.56 7.29 -50.94
CA SER A 155 -11.72 7.17 -52.40
C SER A 155 -11.40 8.50 -53.10
N ALA A 156 -11.25 8.47 -54.42
CA ALA A 156 -10.90 9.65 -55.23
C ALA A 156 -11.91 10.80 -55.13
N ASP A 157 -13.17 10.51 -54.77
CA ASP A 157 -14.25 11.49 -54.51
C ASP A 157 -14.23 12.06 -53.08
N GLY A 158 -13.24 11.68 -52.25
CA GLY A 158 -13.08 12.13 -50.87
C GLY A 158 -13.90 11.35 -49.83
N LYS A 159 -14.65 10.30 -50.22
CA LYS A 159 -15.45 9.51 -49.29
C LYS A 159 -14.58 8.55 -48.47
N SER A 160 -14.76 8.55 -47.14
CA SER A 160 -14.03 7.66 -46.23
C SER A 160 -14.75 6.33 -46.00
N SER A 161 -14.00 5.24 -45.95
CA SER A 161 -14.42 3.89 -45.58
C SER A 161 -13.36 3.23 -44.70
N TYR A 162 -13.72 2.17 -43.97
CA TYR A 162 -12.88 1.62 -42.90
C TYR A 162 -12.80 0.09 -42.94
N VAL A 163 -11.62 -0.46 -42.66
CA VAL A 163 -11.44 -1.87 -42.28
C VAL A 163 -11.02 -1.90 -40.82
N ILE A 164 -11.73 -2.64 -39.97
CA ILE A 164 -11.48 -2.69 -38.53
C ILE A 164 -11.21 -4.10 -38.04
N SER A 165 -10.56 -4.25 -36.89
CA SER A 165 -10.53 -5.50 -36.14
C SER A 165 -11.87 -5.75 -35.44
N ASP A 166 -12.46 -6.90 -35.72
CA ASP A 166 -13.71 -7.41 -35.14
C ASP A 166 -13.76 -8.95 -35.27
N ASP A 167 -14.91 -9.56 -34.99
CA ASP A 167 -15.15 -11.01 -35.06
C ASP A 167 -15.26 -11.57 -36.49
N SER A 168 -15.13 -10.71 -37.52
CA SER A 168 -15.11 -11.16 -38.92
C SER A 168 -13.70 -11.51 -39.42
N TRP A 169 -12.68 -11.35 -38.58
CA TRP A 169 -11.32 -11.82 -38.85
C TRP A 169 -11.21 -13.33 -38.64
N LYS A 170 -10.31 -13.96 -39.39
CA LYS A 170 -10.04 -15.40 -39.30
C LYS A 170 -8.73 -15.62 -38.56
N ALA A 171 -8.72 -16.51 -37.58
CA ALA A 171 -7.54 -16.93 -36.82
C ALA A 171 -7.13 -18.35 -37.22
N VAL A 172 -5.84 -18.54 -37.51
CA VAL A 172 -5.20 -19.85 -37.71
C VAL A 172 -4.04 -19.94 -36.71
N GLU A 173 -3.96 -21.03 -35.95
CA GLU A 173 -2.80 -21.24 -35.06
C GLU A 173 -1.51 -21.34 -35.90
N ALA A 174 -0.49 -20.57 -35.52
CA ALA A 174 0.74 -20.50 -36.29
C ALA A 174 1.42 -21.87 -36.36
N GLY A 175 1.76 -22.32 -37.57
CA GLY A 175 2.43 -23.61 -37.81
C GLY A 175 1.52 -24.84 -37.88
N LYS A 176 0.18 -24.70 -37.79
CA LYS A 176 -0.76 -25.81 -37.97
C LYS A 176 -1.65 -25.64 -39.20
N ALA A 177 -1.80 -26.69 -40.01
CA ALA A 177 -2.75 -26.73 -41.13
C ALA A 177 -4.18 -27.03 -40.65
N VAL A 178 -4.78 -26.14 -39.87
CA VAL A 178 -6.15 -26.28 -39.34
C VAL A 178 -7.10 -25.32 -40.07
N LYS A 179 -8.38 -25.69 -40.16
CA LYS A 179 -9.45 -24.82 -40.69
C LYS A 179 -9.55 -23.55 -39.82
N ALA A 180 -9.52 -22.38 -40.45
CA ALA A 180 -9.54 -21.10 -39.74
C ALA A 180 -10.83 -20.92 -38.91
N SER A 181 -10.69 -20.42 -37.68
CA SER A 181 -11.80 -20.04 -36.80
C SER A 181 -12.03 -18.54 -36.82
N ALA A 182 -13.22 -18.05 -36.48
CA ALA A 182 -13.44 -16.62 -36.24
C ALA A 182 -12.66 -16.14 -35.00
N THR A 183 -12.21 -14.90 -35.01
CA THR A 183 -11.64 -14.23 -33.83
C THR A 183 -12.73 -13.89 -32.81
N LYS A 184 -12.35 -13.74 -31.53
CA LYS A 184 -13.22 -13.23 -30.47
C LYS A 184 -12.89 -11.77 -30.18
N LYS A 185 -13.92 -10.95 -29.96
CA LYS A 185 -13.77 -9.61 -29.37
C LYS A 185 -13.43 -9.77 -27.89
N VAL A 186 -12.21 -9.42 -27.50
CA VAL A 186 -11.72 -9.54 -26.11
C VAL A 186 -11.93 -8.26 -25.30
N ALA A 187 -11.96 -7.10 -25.95
CA ALA A 187 -12.26 -5.81 -25.33
C ALA A 187 -12.67 -4.76 -26.39
N LYS A 188 -13.32 -3.68 -25.96
CA LYS A 188 -13.57 -2.51 -26.82
C LYS A 188 -12.31 -1.64 -26.87
N LEU A 189 -12.10 -0.91 -27.97
CA LEU A 189 -11.10 0.15 -27.99
C LEU A 189 -11.44 1.19 -26.90
N GLY A 190 -10.50 1.48 -26.00
CA GLY A 190 -10.72 2.30 -24.80
C GLY A 190 -10.73 1.53 -23.48
N ASP A 191 -10.98 0.21 -23.51
CA ASP A 191 -11.04 -0.60 -22.29
C ASP A 191 -9.63 -0.89 -21.72
N SER A 192 -9.54 -1.01 -20.40
CA SER A 192 -8.33 -1.48 -19.70
C SER A 192 -8.01 -2.93 -20.09
N PRO A 193 -6.74 -3.34 -20.25
CA PRO A 193 -5.50 -2.60 -19.94
C PRO A 193 -5.03 -1.63 -21.03
N TRP A 194 -5.61 -1.66 -22.23
CA TRP A 194 -5.01 -1.06 -23.43
C TRP A 194 -5.46 0.37 -23.77
N GLY A 195 -6.61 0.83 -23.27
CA GLY A 195 -7.11 2.18 -23.55
C GLY A 195 -7.39 2.44 -25.05
N ASN A 196 -7.41 3.72 -25.43
CA ASN A 196 -7.76 4.17 -26.78
C ASN A 196 -6.52 4.41 -27.67
N VAL A 197 -5.76 3.34 -27.91
CA VAL A 197 -4.42 3.45 -28.51
C VAL A 197 -4.43 3.96 -29.96
N LEU A 198 -5.51 3.74 -30.73
CA LEU A 198 -5.55 4.12 -32.15
C LEU A 198 -5.94 5.58 -32.41
N THR A 199 -6.58 6.27 -31.47
CA THR A 199 -7.00 7.68 -31.65
C THR A 199 -6.12 8.68 -30.90
N GLY A 200 -5.04 8.23 -30.25
CA GLY A 200 -4.14 9.10 -29.49
C GLY A 200 -4.63 9.44 -28.08
N GLU A 201 -5.71 8.81 -27.61
CA GLU A 201 -6.24 8.91 -26.24
C GLU A 201 -5.92 7.65 -25.41
N GLY A 202 -4.87 6.92 -25.79
CA GLY A 202 -4.34 5.78 -25.04
C GLY A 202 -3.77 6.24 -23.70
N VAL A 203 -3.85 5.36 -22.70
CA VAL A 203 -3.19 5.53 -21.40
C VAL A 203 -1.68 5.68 -21.66
N GLY A 204 -1.16 6.91 -21.54
CA GLY A 204 0.28 7.18 -21.53
C GLY A 204 0.90 7.87 -22.74
N ALA A 205 0.15 8.22 -23.80
CA ALA A 205 0.65 9.22 -24.74
C ALA A 205 0.30 10.61 -24.19
N SER A 206 1.03 11.09 -23.18
CA SER A 206 1.14 12.55 -23.07
C SER A 206 1.70 13.02 -24.41
N ALA A 207 1.20 14.12 -24.95
CA ALA A 207 2.02 14.86 -25.89
C ALA A 207 3.39 14.98 -25.21
N SER A 208 4.44 14.40 -25.80
CA SER A 208 5.77 14.51 -25.23
C SER A 208 6.08 15.99 -25.25
N ASN A 209 5.95 16.66 -24.10
CA ASN A 209 6.51 17.98 -23.98
C ASN A 209 8.01 17.70 -23.88
N SER A 210 8.70 17.80 -25.01
CA SER A 210 10.16 17.64 -25.05
C SER A 210 10.88 18.71 -24.23
N SER A 211 10.15 19.77 -23.85
CA SER A 211 10.62 20.83 -22.98
C SER A 211 10.48 20.47 -21.50
N PHE A 212 11.56 20.71 -20.75
CA PHE A 212 11.53 20.75 -19.30
C PHE A 212 10.82 22.01 -18.78
N LYS A 213 10.29 21.93 -17.57
CA LYS A 213 9.90 23.07 -16.74
C LYS A 213 10.93 23.24 -15.63
N VAL A 214 11.47 24.45 -15.49
CA VAL A 214 12.50 24.80 -14.50
C VAL A 214 12.33 26.24 -14.00
N PRO A 215 12.81 26.60 -12.79
CA PRO A 215 12.83 27.99 -12.35
C PRO A 215 13.65 28.90 -13.27
N GLU A 216 13.38 30.21 -13.17
CA GLU A 216 14.10 31.23 -13.95
C GLU A 216 15.62 31.12 -13.76
N GLY A 217 16.35 31.23 -14.87
CA GLY A 217 17.81 31.16 -14.89
C GLY A 217 18.40 29.76 -14.77
N PHE A 218 17.60 28.69 -14.67
CA PHE A 218 18.11 27.32 -14.71
C PHE A 218 18.09 26.72 -16.12
N GLN A 219 19.01 25.81 -16.37
CA GLN A 219 19.17 25.10 -17.65
C GLN A 219 19.38 23.60 -17.38
N VAL A 220 18.82 22.76 -18.25
CA VAL A 220 19.01 21.30 -18.24
C VAL A 220 19.81 20.86 -19.45
N GLU A 221 20.82 20.02 -19.24
CA GLU A 221 21.60 19.36 -20.28
C GLU A 221 21.43 17.84 -20.18
N LYS A 222 21.14 17.17 -21.30
CA LYS A 222 21.21 15.71 -21.40
C LYS A 222 22.65 15.33 -21.68
N LEU A 223 23.24 14.56 -20.76
CA LEU A 223 24.62 14.14 -20.81
C LEU A 223 24.79 12.83 -21.55
N PHE A 224 23.90 11.87 -21.31
CA PHE A 224 24.05 10.53 -21.83
C PHE A 224 22.71 9.81 -21.95
N THR A 225 22.46 9.14 -23.07
CA THR A 225 21.36 8.19 -23.25
C THR A 225 21.94 6.79 -23.13
N VAL A 226 21.51 6.05 -22.11
CA VAL A 226 22.09 4.75 -21.76
C VAL A 226 21.71 3.69 -22.80
N PRO A 227 22.65 3.01 -23.47
CA PRO A 227 22.31 1.88 -24.34
C PRO A 227 21.77 0.72 -23.48
N LYS A 228 20.45 0.64 -23.32
CA LYS A 228 19.77 -0.23 -22.34
C LYS A 228 20.21 -1.69 -22.41
N ASP A 229 20.37 -2.23 -23.62
CA ASP A 229 20.75 -3.64 -23.82
C ASP A 229 22.17 -3.97 -23.33
N LYS A 230 23.03 -2.95 -23.31
CA LYS A 230 24.44 -3.05 -22.91
C LYS A 230 24.65 -2.65 -21.45
N LEU A 231 24.07 -1.52 -21.04
CA LEU A 231 24.36 -0.88 -19.77
C LEU A 231 23.21 -0.92 -18.75
N GLY A 232 22.06 -1.48 -19.14
CA GLY A 232 20.91 -1.68 -18.26
C GLY A 232 20.08 -0.41 -18.04
N SER A 233 19.36 -0.40 -16.92
CA SER A 233 18.53 0.73 -16.47
C SER A 233 19.10 1.23 -15.15
N TRP A 234 19.60 2.45 -15.13
CA TRP A 234 20.30 3.03 -13.99
C TRP A 234 19.32 3.51 -12.92
N VAL A 235 19.65 3.24 -11.65
CA VAL A 235 18.74 3.51 -10.51
C VAL A 235 19.41 4.22 -9.33
N CYS A 236 20.75 4.29 -9.30
CA CYS A 236 21.48 4.91 -8.21
C CYS A 236 22.73 5.61 -8.75
N LEU A 237 23.05 6.77 -8.17
CA LEU A 237 24.20 7.61 -8.46
C LEU A 237 25.01 7.87 -7.19
N THR A 238 26.32 8.05 -7.32
CA THR A 238 27.18 8.63 -6.29
C THR A 238 28.36 9.36 -6.92
N VAL A 239 29.07 10.18 -6.15
CA VAL A 239 30.23 10.95 -6.64
C VAL A 239 31.51 10.42 -5.99
N ASP A 240 32.53 10.15 -6.81
CA ASP A 240 33.82 9.64 -6.34
C ASP A 240 34.75 10.78 -5.85
N PRO A 241 35.91 10.46 -5.24
CA PRO A 241 36.86 11.47 -4.77
C PRO A 241 37.39 12.40 -5.86
N LYS A 242 37.48 11.94 -7.11
CA LYS A 242 37.94 12.70 -8.28
C LYS A 242 36.84 13.56 -8.93
N GLY A 243 35.61 13.49 -8.42
CA GLY A 243 34.47 14.25 -8.94
C GLY A 243 33.77 13.60 -10.13
N ARG A 244 34.05 12.31 -10.42
CA ARG A 244 33.34 11.51 -11.41
C ARG A 244 32.09 10.92 -10.79
N ILE A 245 31.10 10.61 -11.62
CA ILE A 245 29.85 9.99 -11.17
C ILE A 245 29.99 8.48 -11.32
N ILE A 246 29.46 7.73 -10.36
CA ILE A 246 29.27 6.28 -10.47
C ILE A 246 27.77 6.00 -10.54
N ALA A 247 27.35 5.19 -11.50
CA ALA A 247 25.97 4.75 -11.67
C ALA A 247 25.84 3.23 -11.51
N SER A 248 24.74 2.76 -10.92
CA SER A 248 24.40 1.34 -10.88
C SER A 248 23.20 1.04 -11.76
N ASP A 249 23.28 -0.04 -12.53
CA ASP A 249 22.08 -0.63 -13.11
C ASP A 249 21.23 -1.37 -12.07
N GLN A 250 19.93 -1.51 -12.35
CA GLN A 250 18.96 -2.21 -11.49
C GLN A 250 19.03 -3.75 -11.62
N GLY A 251 19.47 -4.23 -12.77
CA GLY A 251 19.53 -5.65 -13.12
C GLY A 251 20.91 -6.23 -12.87
N ASP A 252 21.52 -6.79 -13.92
CA ASP A 252 22.73 -7.58 -13.86
C ASP A 252 23.88 -7.02 -14.73
N LYS A 253 23.77 -5.76 -15.17
CA LYS A 253 24.68 -5.20 -16.18
C LYS A 253 25.96 -4.62 -15.59
N GLY A 254 25.92 -4.00 -14.42
CA GLY A 254 27.10 -3.64 -13.63
C GLY A 254 27.06 -2.23 -13.05
N LEU A 255 28.22 -1.79 -12.57
CA LEU A 255 28.49 -0.41 -12.18
C LEU A 255 29.25 0.32 -13.31
N TYR A 256 28.96 1.61 -13.48
CA TYR A 256 29.56 2.45 -14.51
C TYR A 256 30.14 3.70 -13.90
N ARG A 257 31.27 4.14 -14.44
CA ARG A 257 31.90 5.40 -14.11
C ARG A 257 31.71 6.38 -15.25
N ILE A 258 31.30 7.58 -14.92
CA ILE A 258 30.98 8.66 -15.85
C ILE A 258 31.91 9.84 -15.57
N THR A 259 32.73 10.17 -16.56
CA THR A 259 33.54 11.40 -16.58
C THR A 259 32.81 12.45 -17.39
N VAL A 260 32.45 13.55 -16.75
CA VAL A 260 31.70 14.66 -17.34
C VAL A 260 32.63 15.86 -17.56
N PRO A 261 32.56 16.56 -18.71
CA PRO A 261 33.22 17.85 -18.86
C PRO A 261 32.60 18.87 -17.91
N ALA A 262 33.38 19.83 -17.40
CA ALA A 262 32.86 20.87 -16.52
C ALA A 262 31.74 21.69 -17.22
N PRO A 263 30.80 22.27 -16.46
CA PRO A 263 29.73 23.11 -17.02
C PRO A 263 30.28 24.21 -17.94
N GLY A 264 29.70 24.33 -19.14
CA GLY A 264 30.13 25.32 -20.15
C GLY A 264 31.44 24.98 -20.89
N VAL A 265 32.10 23.86 -20.57
CA VAL A 265 33.32 23.41 -21.26
C VAL A 265 32.93 22.39 -22.34
N ALA A 266 33.40 22.60 -23.57
CA ALA A 266 33.19 21.66 -24.67
C ALA A 266 33.94 20.34 -24.42
N GLY A 267 33.28 19.23 -24.68
CA GLY A 267 33.85 17.88 -24.56
C GLY A 267 32.76 16.82 -24.50
N ASP A 268 33.14 15.56 -24.70
CA ASP A 268 32.23 14.43 -24.61
C ASP A 268 32.19 13.87 -23.18
N VAL A 269 31.00 13.45 -22.77
CA VAL A 269 30.79 12.59 -21.60
C VAL A 269 31.37 11.23 -21.93
N LYS A 270 32.17 10.65 -21.02
CA LYS A 270 32.75 9.32 -21.18
C LYS A 270 32.17 8.38 -20.14
N VAL A 271 31.61 7.26 -20.58
CA VAL A 271 31.04 6.21 -19.72
C VAL A 271 31.84 4.94 -19.92
N GLU A 272 32.37 4.41 -18.82
CA GLU A 272 33.13 3.16 -18.79
C GLU A 272 32.53 2.21 -17.75
N LYS A 273 32.56 0.91 -18.05
CA LYS A 273 32.14 -0.12 -17.10
C LYS A 273 33.25 -0.35 -16.08
N LEU A 274 32.91 -0.35 -14.80
CA LEU A 274 33.84 -0.68 -13.72
C LEU A 274 34.11 -2.19 -13.72
N ASP A 275 35.37 -2.54 -13.52
CA ASP A 275 35.85 -3.93 -13.54
C ASP A 275 35.58 -4.63 -12.20
N VAL A 276 34.29 -4.76 -11.88
CA VAL A 276 33.84 -5.34 -10.62
C VAL A 276 32.59 -6.19 -10.84
N LYS A 277 32.54 -7.35 -10.18
CA LYS A 277 31.35 -8.19 -10.17
C LYS A 277 30.35 -7.62 -9.17
N MET A 278 29.72 -6.49 -9.49
CA MET A 278 28.68 -5.86 -8.68
C MET A 278 27.64 -5.16 -9.57
N SER A 279 26.37 -5.22 -9.16
CA SER A 279 25.17 -4.74 -9.89
C SER A 279 24.03 -4.52 -8.89
N ALA A 280 22.91 -3.95 -9.35
CA ALA A 280 21.67 -3.81 -8.56
C ALA A 280 21.87 -3.07 -7.22
N ALA A 281 22.87 -2.19 -7.15
CA ALA A 281 23.04 -1.30 -6.01
C ALA A 281 21.94 -0.23 -6.05
N GLN A 282 21.17 -0.17 -4.98
CA GLN A 282 20.11 0.83 -4.79
C GLN A 282 20.56 1.99 -3.89
N GLY A 283 21.71 1.85 -3.23
CA GLY A 283 22.38 2.92 -2.51
C GLY A 283 23.88 2.79 -2.65
N MET A 284 24.57 3.91 -2.87
CA MET A 284 26.01 3.95 -2.99
C MET A 284 26.60 5.12 -2.22
N LEU A 285 27.75 4.89 -1.58
CA LEU A 285 28.49 5.91 -0.84
C LEU A 285 29.99 5.66 -0.99
N PHE A 286 30.72 6.64 -1.53
CA PHE A 286 32.17 6.62 -1.46
C PHE A 286 32.65 7.25 -0.14
N ALA A 287 33.28 6.47 0.72
CA ALA A 287 33.78 6.91 2.02
C ALA A 287 34.93 6.02 2.49
N PHE A 288 35.76 6.48 3.44
CA PHE A 288 36.81 5.65 4.05
C PHE A 288 37.74 4.96 3.02
N GLY A 289 37.99 5.60 1.87
CA GLY A 289 38.79 5.03 0.77
C GLY A 289 38.14 3.84 0.05
N SER A 290 36.84 3.63 0.19
CA SER A 290 36.10 2.50 -0.38
C SER A 290 34.77 2.96 -0.99
N LEU A 291 34.24 2.19 -1.94
CA LEU A 291 32.85 2.33 -2.39
C LEU A 291 31.97 1.35 -1.60
N TYR A 292 31.05 1.88 -0.81
CA TYR A 292 30.02 1.09 -0.14
C TYR A 292 28.80 1.00 -1.03
N VAL A 293 28.24 -0.19 -1.16
CA VAL A 293 27.03 -0.43 -1.94
C VAL A 293 26.01 -1.21 -1.11
N SER A 294 24.78 -0.70 -1.11
CA SER A 294 23.60 -1.34 -0.56
C SER A 294 22.85 -2.01 -1.70
N VAL A 295 22.72 -3.32 -1.60
CA VAL A 295 22.18 -4.16 -2.67
C VAL A 295 20.88 -4.76 -2.20
N ASN A 296 19.88 -4.73 -3.09
CA ASN A 296 18.49 -5.11 -2.81
C ASN A 296 18.00 -6.28 -3.71
N GLY A 297 18.94 -6.97 -4.35
CA GLY A 297 18.67 -8.04 -5.33
C GLY A 297 19.96 -8.71 -5.79
N GLY A 298 19.96 -9.39 -6.93
CA GLY A 298 21.17 -9.92 -7.55
C GLY A 298 21.99 -10.86 -6.64
N GLN A 299 23.20 -10.44 -6.28
CA GLN A 299 24.17 -11.22 -5.48
C GLN A 299 23.77 -11.42 -4.01
N GLY A 300 22.60 -10.92 -3.62
CA GLY A 300 21.97 -11.15 -2.33
C GLY A 300 21.92 -9.86 -1.52
N SER A 301 20.77 -9.61 -0.90
CA SER A 301 20.53 -8.38 -0.15
C SER A 301 21.56 -8.14 0.96
N GLY A 302 22.03 -6.90 1.11
CA GLY A 302 23.02 -6.54 2.12
C GLY A 302 23.87 -5.31 1.81
N LEU A 303 24.75 -5.01 2.76
CA LEU A 303 25.79 -3.98 2.64
C LEU A 303 27.11 -4.61 2.22
N TYR A 304 27.74 -4.05 1.19
CA TYR A 304 29.02 -4.50 0.64
C TYR A 304 30.01 -3.34 0.60
N ARG A 305 31.30 -3.68 0.64
CA ARG A 305 32.43 -2.76 0.49
C ARG A 305 33.29 -3.19 -0.69
N LEU A 306 33.57 -2.24 -1.57
CA LEU A 306 34.40 -2.38 -2.75
C LEU A 306 35.69 -1.58 -2.57
N ARG A 307 36.86 -2.19 -2.83
CA ARG A 307 38.17 -1.55 -2.67
C ARG A 307 39.03 -1.70 -3.93
N ASP A 308 39.76 -0.63 -4.20
CA ASP A 308 40.92 -0.60 -5.10
C ASP A 308 42.16 -0.88 -4.24
N THR A 309 42.68 -2.10 -4.28
CA THR A 309 43.83 -2.52 -3.44
C THR A 309 45.17 -2.41 -4.18
N ASN A 310 45.15 -2.25 -5.50
CA ASN A 310 46.34 -2.15 -6.35
C ASN A 310 46.59 -0.72 -6.90
N ASN A 311 45.69 0.23 -6.62
CA ASN A 311 45.69 1.63 -7.07
C ASN A 311 45.59 1.79 -8.60
N ASP A 312 44.89 0.89 -9.30
CA ASP A 312 44.67 0.98 -10.75
C ASP A 312 43.38 1.74 -11.14
N ASP A 313 42.70 2.33 -10.15
CA ASP A 313 41.43 3.04 -10.30
C ASP A 313 40.27 2.09 -10.71
N GLN A 314 40.36 0.80 -10.38
CA GLN A 314 39.29 -0.20 -10.46
C GLN A 314 39.07 -0.87 -9.08
N PHE A 315 37.95 -1.58 -8.91
CA PHE A 315 37.66 -2.27 -7.66
C PHE A 315 37.93 -3.77 -7.80
N ASP A 316 39.06 -4.23 -7.28
CA ASP A 316 39.47 -5.63 -7.32
C ASP A 316 38.97 -6.47 -6.13
N GLU A 317 38.52 -5.83 -5.05
CA GLU A 317 37.99 -6.52 -3.87
C GLU A 317 36.52 -6.19 -3.59
N VAL A 318 35.71 -7.23 -3.35
CA VAL A 318 34.30 -7.11 -2.95
C VAL A 318 34.07 -7.90 -1.67
N VAL A 319 33.68 -7.22 -0.58
CA VAL A 319 33.38 -7.84 0.72
C VAL A 319 31.95 -7.56 1.12
N LYS A 320 31.17 -8.61 1.41
CA LYS A 320 29.86 -8.46 2.06
C LYS A 320 30.07 -8.20 3.54
N LEU A 321 29.72 -7.02 4.01
CA LEU A 321 29.85 -6.63 5.41
C LEU A 321 28.70 -7.18 6.26
N LYS A 322 27.47 -7.09 5.76
CA LYS A 322 26.28 -7.58 6.46
C LYS A 322 25.21 -8.05 5.48
N ALA A 323 24.58 -9.19 5.78
CA ALA A 323 23.35 -9.59 5.12
C ALA A 323 22.16 -8.84 5.73
N LEU A 324 21.30 -8.28 4.87
CA LEU A 324 20.07 -7.61 5.27
C LEU A 324 18.90 -8.47 4.80
N ARG A 325 18.06 -8.93 5.73
CA ARG A 325 16.96 -9.86 5.43
C ARG A 325 15.76 -9.09 4.92
N GLY A 326 15.76 -8.80 3.63
CA GLY A 326 14.72 -8.07 2.92
C GLY A 326 15.06 -7.93 1.45
N GLY A 327 14.11 -7.50 0.64
CA GLY A 327 14.31 -7.41 -0.82
C GLY A 327 13.19 -6.64 -1.53
N GLY A 328 13.39 -6.43 -2.83
CA GLY A 328 12.38 -5.82 -3.72
C GLY A 328 12.25 -4.31 -3.51
N GLU A 329 11.13 -3.70 -3.92
CA GLU A 329 11.00 -2.22 -3.89
C GLU A 329 11.07 -1.59 -2.49
N HIS A 330 11.00 -2.40 -1.42
CA HIS A 330 10.98 -1.97 -0.01
C HIS A 330 12.15 -2.57 0.79
N GLY A 331 13.26 -2.80 0.10
CA GLY A 331 14.46 -3.39 0.68
C GLY A 331 15.43 -2.34 1.25
N PRO A 332 16.71 -2.71 1.44
CA PRO A 332 17.75 -1.74 1.78
C PRO A 332 18.08 -0.85 0.57
N HIS A 333 18.24 0.45 0.82
CA HIS A 333 18.46 1.45 -0.23
C HIS A 333 19.64 2.36 0.13
N ALA A 334 19.42 3.66 0.30
CA ALA A 334 20.47 4.67 0.34
C ALA A 334 21.46 4.55 1.51
N LEU A 335 22.64 5.14 1.28
CA LEU A 335 23.77 5.22 2.21
C LEU A 335 24.22 6.67 2.37
N ARG A 336 24.48 7.12 3.59
CA ARG A 336 25.07 8.43 3.90
C ARG A 336 26.12 8.32 5.00
N LEU A 337 27.02 9.29 5.08
CA LEU A 337 27.90 9.41 6.24
C LEU A 337 27.12 9.95 7.45
N SER A 338 27.46 9.47 8.64
CA SER A 338 27.00 10.11 9.88
C SER A 338 27.53 11.55 9.99
N PRO A 339 26.88 12.43 10.78
CA PRO A 339 27.30 13.83 10.93
C PRO A 339 28.76 14.01 11.37
N ASP A 340 29.30 13.07 12.16
CA ASP A 340 30.69 13.08 12.63
C ASP A 340 31.70 12.52 11.60
N GLY A 341 31.22 12.03 10.45
CA GLY A 341 32.01 11.44 9.38
C GLY A 341 32.66 10.10 9.71
N LYS A 342 32.27 9.44 10.80
CA LYS A 342 32.93 8.22 11.31
C LYS A 342 32.19 6.92 11.05
N SER A 343 30.94 7.00 10.60
CA SER A 343 30.06 5.84 10.42
C SER A 343 29.19 6.00 9.18
N ILE A 344 28.54 4.92 8.79
CA ILE A 344 27.64 4.83 7.65
C ILE A 344 26.21 4.72 8.20
N LEU A 345 25.31 5.53 7.66
CA LEU A 345 23.88 5.43 7.85
C LEU A 345 23.28 4.70 6.64
N ILE A 346 22.31 3.83 6.88
CA ILE A 346 21.60 3.05 5.86
C ILE A 346 20.11 3.05 6.14
N VAL A 347 19.31 3.26 5.10
CA VAL A 347 17.85 3.12 5.14
C VAL A 347 17.40 1.74 4.65
N CYS A 348 16.36 1.20 5.28
CA CYS A 348 15.86 -0.15 5.04
C CYS A 348 14.34 -0.18 5.17
N GLY A 349 13.65 -0.31 4.03
CA GLY A 349 12.18 -0.31 3.99
C GLY A 349 11.53 -1.44 4.80
N ASN A 350 10.21 -1.38 4.97
CA ASN A 350 9.44 -2.27 5.84
C ASN A 350 9.50 -3.77 5.49
N HIS A 351 9.92 -4.14 4.28
CA HIS A 351 10.14 -5.54 3.89
C HIS A 351 11.55 -6.03 4.27
N THR A 352 12.35 -5.18 4.91
CA THR A 352 13.64 -5.51 5.48
C THR A 352 13.48 -5.66 6.98
N LEU A 353 13.80 -6.84 7.49
CA LEU A 353 13.90 -7.07 8.93
C LEU A 353 15.12 -6.33 9.48
N PRO A 354 15.09 -5.85 10.73
CA PRO A 354 16.28 -5.35 11.41
C PRO A 354 17.45 -6.33 11.30
N PRO A 355 18.70 -5.83 11.25
CA PRO A 355 19.87 -6.69 11.20
C PRO A 355 19.84 -7.67 12.36
N GLU A 356 20.17 -8.94 12.09
CA GLU A 356 20.31 -9.93 13.17
C GLU A 356 21.41 -9.46 14.13
N ASN A 357 21.12 -9.58 15.44
CA ASN A 357 22.04 -9.26 16.53
C ASN A 357 22.61 -7.84 16.43
N PHE A 358 21.78 -6.83 16.12
CA PHE A 358 22.21 -5.45 16.22
C PHE A 358 22.64 -5.12 17.66
N ASN A 359 23.62 -4.23 17.80
CA ASN A 359 24.32 -3.96 19.06
C ASN A 359 23.53 -3.02 19.97
N ALA A 360 22.83 -2.04 19.39
CA ALA A 360 22.10 -1.01 20.14
C ALA A 360 20.87 -0.49 19.36
N SER A 361 19.98 0.18 20.07
CA SER A 361 18.86 0.90 19.47
C SER A 361 18.60 2.18 20.25
N ARG A 362 18.42 3.29 19.53
CA ARG A 362 18.02 4.59 20.08
C ARG A 362 16.55 4.59 20.49
N LEU A 363 15.74 3.67 19.95
CA LEU A 363 14.42 3.36 20.48
C LEU A 363 14.53 2.23 21.50
N PRO A 364 13.71 2.25 22.57
CA PRO A 364 13.53 1.08 23.42
C PRO A 364 13.17 -0.16 22.59
N SER A 365 13.83 -1.29 22.88
CA SER A 365 13.73 -2.52 22.08
C SER A 365 12.51 -3.40 22.41
N ASN A 366 11.55 -2.89 23.17
CA ASN A 366 10.27 -3.53 23.49
C ASN A 366 9.18 -3.20 22.45
N TRP A 367 9.57 -3.30 21.17
CA TRP A 367 8.74 -3.02 20.00
C TRP A 367 7.33 -3.60 20.14
N GLY A 368 6.33 -2.81 19.76
CA GLY A 368 4.97 -3.30 19.70
C GLY A 368 4.08 -2.43 18.83
N GLU A 369 2.88 -2.94 18.64
CA GLU A 369 1.95 -2.41 17.66
C GLU A 369 1.10 -1.27 18.21
N ASP A 370 0.91 -1.24 19.53
CA ASP A 370 0.18 -0.23 20.29
C ASP A 370 -1.19 0.18 19.70
N HIS A 371 -1.95 -0.83 19.26
CA HIS A 371 -3.34 -0.69 18.79
C HIS A 371 -4.31 -1.06 19.91
N LEU A 372 -5.23 -0.15 20.24
CA LEU A 372 -6.27 -0.42 21.24
C LEU A 372 -7.33 -1.38 20.71
N LEU A 373 -7.84 -1.09 19.51
CA LEU A 373 -8.76 -1.95 18.79
C LEU A 373 -7.98 -2.85 17.81
N PRO A 374 -8.46 -4.08 17.55
CA PRO A 374 -7.83 -4.97 16.57
C PRO A 374 -7.62 -4.30 15.21
N ARG A 375 -6.48 -4.56 14.58
CA ARG A 375 -6.22 -4.12 13.20
C ARG A 375 -7.03 -4.92 12.19
N GLN A 376 -7.23 -4.35 11.02
CA GLN A 376 -7.39 -5.13 9.79
C GLN A 376 -6.08 -5.07 9.00
N TRP A 377 -5.70 -6.21 8.45
CA TRP A 377 -4.62 -6.26 7.47
C TRP A 377 -5.04 -5.55 6.18
N ASP A 378 -4.05 -5.13 5.37
CA ASP A 378 -4.35 -4.65 4.02
C ASP A 378 -5.22 -5.67 3.27
N ALA A 379 -6.31 -5.17 2.70
CA ALA A 379 -7.32 -6.01 2.09
C ALA A 379 -6.83 -6.70 0.80
N ASN A 380 -5.80 -6.15 0.14
CA ASN A 380 -5.20 -6.70 -1.07
C ASN A 380 -3.91 -7.49 -0.83
N GLY A 381 -3.50 -7.71 0.42
CA GLY A 381 -2.34 -8.56 0.71
C GLY A 381 -1.03 -7.82 0.99
N HIS A 382 -0.98 -6.49 0.86
CA HIS A 382 0.28 -5.76 1.00
C HIS A 382 0.80 -5.79 2.45
N ALA A 383 2.09 -6.08 2.61
CA ALA A 383 2.81 -6.10 3.90
C ALA A 383 2.10 -6.90 5.02
N ARG A 384 1.27 -7.90 4.69
CA ARG A 384 0.59 -8.71 5.71
C ARG A 384 1.60 -9.52 6.51
N GLY A 385 1.45 -9.52 7.83
CA GLY A 385 2.39 -10.18 8.75
C GLY A 385 3.63 -9.37 9.12
N ILE A 386 3.86 -8.20 8.50
CA ILE A 386 4.95 -7.31 8.88
C ILE A 386 4.52 -6.46 10.08
N LEU A 387 5.34 -6.48 11.12
CA LEU A 387 5.13 -5.83 12.41
C LEU A 387 6.23 -4.77 12.66
N ALA A 388 6.08 -4.01 13.73
CA ALA A 388 7.07 -3.07 14.23
C ALA A 388 8.44 -3.74 14.39
N PRO A 389 9.57 -3.06 14.10
CA PRO A 389 9.72 -1.66 13.70
C PRO A 389 8.95 -1.20 12.47
N GLY A 390 8.94 -2.02 11.42
CA GLY A 390 8.52 -1.63 10.09
C GLY A 390 9.29 -0.41 9.56
N GLY A 391 10.26 -0.63 8.66
CA GLY A 391 11.10 0.43 8.10
C GLY A 391 12.05 1.02 9.15
N TYR A 392 13.32 1.21 8.81
CA TYR A 392 14.28 1.74 9.77
C TYR A 392 15.50 2.39 9.12
N VAL A 393 16.10 3.31 9.87
CA VAL A 393 17.45 3.80 9.62
C VAL A 393 18.40 3.18 10.63
N ALA A 394 19.47 2.57 10.15
CA ALA A 394 20.53 2.01 10.98
C ALA A 394 21.87 2.74 10.75
N LYS A 395 22.72 2.72 11.76
CA LYS A 395 24.10 3.20 11.74
C LYS A 395 25.05 2.01 11.87
N THR A 396 26.14 2.02 11.13
CA THR A 396 27.23 1.06 11.30
C THR A 396 28.63 1.64 11.08
N ASP A 397 29.64 1.03 11.69
CA ASP A 397 31.04 1.38 11.48
C ASP A 397 31.52 0.96 10.07
N PRO A 398 32.67 1.47 9.59
CA PRO A 398 33.17 1.17 8.23
C PRO A 398 33.43 -0.32 7.94
N ASP A 399 33.56 -1.16 8.98
CA ASP A 399 33.70 -2.61 8.83
C ASP A 399 32.37 -3.38 8.96
N GLY A 400 31.25 -2.70 9.25
CA GLY A 400 29.93 -3.31 9.36
C GLY A 400 29.76 -4.23 10.58
N LYS A 401 30.53 -4.01 11.65
CA LYS A 401 30.58 -4.82 12.88
C LYS A 401 29.60 -4.33 13.95
N ASP A 402 29.46 -3.02 14.10
CA ASP A 402 28.62 -2.40 15.12
C ASP A 402 27.37 -1.82 14.46
N TRP A 403 26.19 -2.34 14.80
CA TRP A 403 24.91 -1.92 14.23
C TRP A 403 24.02 -1.28 15.29
N GLU A 404 23.56 -0.06 15.03
CA GLU A 404 22.65 0.68 15.90
C GLU A 404 21.41 1.13 15.13
N ILE A 405 20.21 0.82 15.63
CA ILE A 405 18.97 1.38 15.07
C ILE A 405 18.80 2.84 15.55
N ILE A 406 18.62 3.77 14.62
CA ILE A 406 18.52 5.20 14.90
C ILE A 406 17.08 5.68 14.89
N SER A 407 16.28 5.25 13.92
CA SER A 407 14.89 5.64 13.73
C SER A 407 14.09 4.50 13.07
N SER A 408 12.77 4.46 13.28
CA SER A 408 11.85 3.46 12.71
C SER A 408 10.47 4.03 12.35
N GLY A 409 9.60 3.18 11.80
CA GLY A 409 8.19 3.51 11.57
C GLY A 409 7.94 4.06 10.17
N TYR A 410 8.64 3.52 9.18
CA TYR A 410 8.55 3.89 7.77
C TYR A 410 7.94 2.74 6.95
N ARG A 411 7.43 3.03 5.75
CA ARG A 411 7.02 1.98 4.82
C ARG A 411 8.13 1.72 3.81
N ASN A 412 8.52 2.76 3.09
CA ASN A 412 9.45 2.69 1.99
C ASN A 412 10.18 4.02 1.85
N GLU A 413 11.03 4.27 2.82
CA GLU A 413 12.00 5.34 2.86
C GLU A 413 13.15 5.02 1.91
N TYR A 414 13.00 5.45 0.66
CA TYR A 414 13.93 5.07 -0.41
C TYR A 414 15.28 5.78 -0.27
N ASP A 415 15.26 7.05 0.10
CA ASP A 415 16.48 7.86 0.24
C ASP A 415 16.31 8.95 1.31
N PHE A 416 17.45 9.49 1.75
CA PHE A 416 17.56 10.46 2.84
C PHE A 416 18.84 11.30 2.70
N ALA A 417 18.87 12.46 3.36
CA ALA A 417 20.07 13.29 3.44
C ALA A 417 20.18 13.98 4.80
N LEU A 418 21.36 14.52 5.10
CA LEU A 418 21.64 15.26 6.33
C LEU A 418 21.95 16.72 6.01
N ASN A 419 21.39 17.64 6.79
CA ASN A 419 21.74 19.05 6.65
C ASN A 419 23.08 19.40 7.32
N ALA A 420 23.53 20.64 7.14
CA ALA A 420 24.76 21.16 7.74
C ALA A 420 24.77 21.24 9.29
N ASP A 421 23.61 21.09 9.94
CA ASP A 421 23.47 20.98 11.40
C ASP A 421 23.57 19.51 11.90
N GLY A 422 23.69 18.55 10.98
CA GLY A 422 23.74 17.11 11.26
C GLY A 422 22.38 16.46 11.50
N GLU A 423 21.29 17.09 11.06
CA GLU A 423 19.92 16.60 11.20
C GLU A 423 19.50 15.80 9.98
N MET A 424 18.74 14.72 10.19
CA MET A 424 18.42 13.73 9.17
C MET A 424 17.02 13.94 8.59
N PHE A 425 16.91 13.92 7.26
CA PHE A 425 15.65 14.09 6.53
C PHE A 425 15.40 12.90 5.62
N VAL A 426 14.26 12.24 5.83
CA VAL A 426 13.92 10.95 5.22
C VAL A 426 12.69 11.10 4.34
N TYR A 427 12.77 10.69 3.07
CA TYR A 427 11.64 10.72 2.14
C TYR A 427 10.95 9.36 2.09
N ASP A 428 9.78 9.27 2.70
CA ASP A 428 9.02 8.03 2.92
C ASP A 428 7.75 7.99 2.07
N ALA A 429 7.43 6.81 1.56
CA ALA A 429 6.16 6.54 0.89
C ALA A 429 5.15 5.96 1.88
N ASP A 430 3.87 6.07 1.57
CA ASP A 430 2.89 5.13 2.11
C ASP A 430 2.16 4.43 0.96
N MET A 431 0.90 4.01 1.13
CA MET A 431 0.19 3.13 0.20
C MET A 431 -1.07 3.78 -0.37
N GLU A 432 -1.04 4.17 -1.65
CA GLU A 432 -2.19 4.77 -2.35
C GLU A 432 -3.38 3.82 -2.48
N TRP A 433 -3.18 2.51 -2.29
CA TRP A 433 -4.29 1.56 -2.24
C TRP A 433 -5.25 1.84 -1.08
N ASP A 434 -4.78 2.51 -0.02
CA ASP A 434 -5.58 2.90 1.12
C ASP A 434 -6.33 4.23 0.90
N MET A 435 -6.12 4.94 -0.21
CA MET A 435 -6.76 6.24 -0.43
C MET A 435 -8.28 6.18 -0.20
N GLY A 436 -8.81 7.18 0.50
CA GLY A 436 -10.20 7.19 0.95
C GLY A 436 -10.44 6.50 2.30
N MET A 437 -9.40 5.89 2.90
CA MET A 437 -9.40 5.44 4.28
C MET A 437 -8.64 6.42 5.19
N PRO A 438 -9.04 6.55 6.47
CA PRO A 438 -8.46 7.53 7.39
C PRO A 438 -7.01 7.25 7.81
N TRP A 439 -6.49 6.05 7.50
CA TRP A 439 -5.09 5.67 7.72
C TRP A 439 -4.23 5.83 6.45
N TYR A 440 -4.77 6.31 5.33
CA TYR A 440 -3.95 6.67 4.18
C TYR A 440 -3.01 7.83 4.54
N ARG A 441 -1.77 7.76 4.05
CA ARG A 441 -0.81 8.85 4.11
C ARG A 441 -0.22 9.08 2.72
N PRO A 442 0.01 10.33 2.30
CA PRO A 442 0.78 10.60 1.09
C PRO A 442 2.28 10.30 1.30
N THR A 443 3.06 10.36 0.23
CA THR A 443 4.51 10.46 0.35
C THR A 443 4.87 11.74 1.10
N ARG A 444 5.92 11.69 1.92
CA ARG A 444 6.18 12.71 2.96
C ARG A 444 7.65 12.80 3.30
N VAL A 445 8.11 14.01 3.60
CA VAL A 445 9.46 14.26 4.12
C VAL A 445 9.40 14.40 5.64
N ASN A 446 10.17 13.57 6.34
CA ASN A 446 10.22 13.53 7.79
C ASN A 446 11.57 14.08 8.28
N HIS A 447 11.56 14.87 9.36
CA HIS A 447 12.75 15.08 10.18
C HIS A 447 12.85 13.88 11.14
N ALA A 448 13.99 13.19 11.13
CA ALA A 448 14.20 11.93 11.84
C ALA A 448 15.29 12.06 12.93
N PRO A 449 14.97 12.64 14.10
CA PRO A 449 15.86 12.68 15.26
C PRO A 449 16.32 11.29 15.74
N SER A 450 17.30 11.28 16.65
CA SER A 450 17.65 10.06 17.39
C SER A 450 16.41 9.49 18.11
N GLY A 451 16.14 8.21 17.92
CA GLY A 451 15.03 7.49 18.58
C GLY A 451 13.65 7.81 18.03
N SER A 452 13.53 8.42 16.84
CA SER A 452 12.23 8.76 16.27
C SER A 452 11.46 7.54 15.73
N GLU A 453 10.16 7.50 16.04
CA GLU A 453 9.15 6.59 15.50
C GLU A 453 8.14 7.38 14.65
N LEU A 454 8.00 6.99 13.37
CA LEU A 454 7.20 7.70 12.36
C LEU A 454 5.85 7.01 12.06
N GLY A 455 5.52 5.99 12.87
CA GLY A 455 4.17 5.49 13.10
C GLY A 455 3.64 4.57 12.01
N TRP A 456 4.45 4.13 11.04
CA TRP A 456 3.99 3.16 10.05
C TRP A 456 3.72 1.80 10.70
N ARG A 457 2.59 1.19 10.36
CA ARG A 457 2.24 -0.20 10.66
C ARG A 457 1.46 -0.75 9.48
N SER A 458 1.44 -2.07 9.32
CA SER A 458 0.70 -2.72 8.24
C SER A 458 -0.83 -2.58 8.37
N GLY A 459 -1.52 -2.38 7.25
CA GLY A 459 -2.97 -2.24 7.15
C GLY A 459 -3.50 -1.03 7.92
N THR A 460 -4.55 -1.24 8.71
CA THR A 460 -5.23 -0.17 9.46
C THR A 460 -4.50 0.27 10.72
N GLY A 461 -3.32 -0.32 10.99
CA GLY A 461 -2.56 -0.08 12.22
C GLY A 461 -1.76 1.22 12.24
N LYS A 462 -1.75 2.01 11.18
CA LYS A 462 -0.91 3.21 11.09
C LYS A 462 -1.25 4.20 12.19
N TRP A 463 -0.24 4.64 12.95
CA TRP A 463 -0.44 5.57 14.05
C TRP A 463 -0.73 7.00 13.57
N PRO A 464 -1.74 7.70 14.11
CA PRO A 464 -1.93 9.11 13.80
C PRO A 464 -0.69 9.96 14.14
N ALA A 465 -0.37 10.94 13.29
CA ALA A 465 0.79 11.83 13.49
C ALA A 465 0.68 12.68 14.76
N HIS A 466 -0.53 12.89 15.29
CA HIS A 466 -0.76 13.61 16.54
C HIS A 466 -0.49 12.77 17.80
N TYR A 467 -0.27 11.46 17.67
CA TYR A 467 0.12 10.63 18.82
C TYR A 467 1.40 11.16 19.45
N VAL A 468 1.39 11.30 20.76
CA VAL A 468 2.49 11.85 21.56
C VAL A 468 3.78 11.04 21.38
N ASP A 469 3.64 9.75 21.08
CA ASP A 469 4.67 8.76 20.83
C ASP A 469 5.00 8.55 19.35
N SER A 470 4.49 9.41 18.46
CA SER A 470 4.87 9.51 17.04
C SER A 470 5.40 10.92 16.74
N LEU A 471 6.31 11.04 15.76
CA LEU A 471 6.69 12.34 15.19
C LEU A 471 5.96 12.59 13.86
N PRO A 472 5.54 13.85 13.58
CA PRO A 472 4.86 14.20 12.35
C PRO A 472 5.82 14.38 11.17
N ALA A 473 5.29 14.32 9.95
CA ALA A 473 6.01 14.78 8.77
C ALA A 473 6.22 16.30 8.81
N MET A 474 7.29 16.78 8.17
CA MET A 474 7.49 18.21 7.97
C MET A 474 6.62 18.75 6.84
N VAL A 475 6.47 17.95 5.78
CA VAL A 475 5.70 18.30 4.59
C VAL A 475 5.21 17.04 3.90
N ASP A 476 3.93 17.04 3.52
CA ASP A 476 3.33 16.03 2.65
C ASP A 476 3.50 16.43 1.19
N ILE A 477 4.00 15.51 0.37
CA ILE A 477 4.28 15.75 -1.05
C ILE A 477 3.07 15.41 -1.90
N GLY A 478 2.34 14.34 -1.57
CA GLY A 478 1.20 13.85 -2.32
C GLY A 478 1.35 12.37 -2.69
N PRO A 479 0.46 11.83 -3.54
CA PRO A 479 0.70 10.52 -4.13
C PRO A 479 1.99 10.56 -4.94
N GLY A 480 2.76 9.48 -4.95
CA GLY A 480 4.05 9.50 -5.63
C GLY A 480 4.88 8.26 -5.34
N SER A 481 6.11 8.24 -5.85
CA SER A 481 7.07 7.19 -5.52
C SER A 481 8.40 7.84 -5.13
N PRO A 482 8.79 7.82 -3.85
CA PRO A 482 10.01 8.46 -3.40
C PRO A 482 11.22 7.75 -3.96
N VAL A 483 12.15 8.54 -4.49
CA VAL A 483 13.49 8.14 -4.91
C VAL A 483 14.44 9.31 -4.64
N GLY A 484 15.71 9.19 -5.02
CA GLY A 484 16.77 10.21 -5.01
C GLY A 484 16.60 11.43 -4.11
N VAL A 485 17.42 11.55 -3.07
CA VAL A 485 17.40 12.66 -2.11
C VAL A 485 18.80 13.20 -1.86
N ASP A 486 19.04 14.48 -2.15
CA ASP A 486 20.33 15.13 -1.83
C ASP A 486 20.17 16.64 -1.55
N PHE A 487 21.09 17.22 -0.79
CA PHE A 487 21.14 18.67 -0.60
C PHE A 487 21.89 19.36 -1.74
N GLY A 488 21.52 20.59 -2.05
CA GLY A 488 22.22 21.45 -3.04
C GLY A 488 23.62 21.91 -2.66
N TYR A 489 24.29 21.27 -1.70
CA TYR A 489 25.55 21.73 -1.15
C TYR A 489 26.67 21.73 -2.20
N GLY A 490 27.38 22.85 -2.28
CA GLY A 490 28.47 23.04 -3.26
C GLY A 490 28.00 23.42 -4.67
N THR A 491 26.69 23.40 -4.96
CA THR A 491 26.18 23.87 -6.26
C THR A 491 26.44 25.36 -6.45
N LYS A 492 26.63 25.78 -7.71
CA LYS A 492 26.70 27.19 -8.13
C LYS A 492 25.30 27.71 -8.43
N PHE A 493 24.38 27.49 -7.50
CA PHE A 493 23.00 27.98 -7.57
C PHE A 493 22.81 29.20 -6.68
N PRO A 494 21.70 29.95 -6.81
CA PRO A 494 21.32 30.97 -5.83
C PRO A 494 21.21 30.39 -4.42
N ALA A 495 21.46 31.22 -3.41
CA ALA A 495 21.62 30.77 -2.03
C ALA A 495 20.50 29.87 -1.49
N LYS A 496 19.22 30.17 -1.83
CA LYS A 496 18.07 29.34 -1.40
C LYS A 496 18.13 27.91 -1.94
N TYR A 497 18.66 27.72 -3.15
CA TYR A 497 18.76 26.41 -3.80
C TYR A 497 20.00 25.63 -3.37
N GLN A 498 21.08 26.32 -2.97
CA GLN A 498 22.22 25.64 -2.33
C GLN A 498 21.82 24.95 -1.03
N LYS A 499 20.87 25.53 -0.28
CA LYS A 499 20.39 24.99 0.99
C LYS A 499 19.18 24.05 0.86
N ALA A 500 18.56 23.98 -0.32
CA ALA A 500 17.38 23.16 -0.54
C ALA A 500 17.71 21.66 -0.49
N LEU A 501 16.76 20.88 0.03
CA LEU A 501 16.75 19.42 -0.08
C LEU A 501 16.03 19.04 -1.37
N TYR A 502 16.74 18.46 -2.32
CA TYR A 502 16.15 17.95 -3.55
C TYR A 502 15.61 16.54 -3.33
N ILE A 503 14.36 16.32 -3.70
CA ILE A 503 13.71 15.01 -3.65
C ILE A 503 13.11 14.68 -5.02
N CYS A 504 13.15 13.41 -5.41
CA CYS A 504 12.68 12.95 -6.72
C CYS A 504 11.43 12.07 -6.60
N ASP A 505 10.45 12.29 -7.49
CA ASP A 505 9.27 11.43 -7.65
C ASP A 505 9.32 10.69 -8.99
N TRP A 506 9.38 9.36 -8.93
CA TRP A 506 9.39 8.49 -10.11
C TRP A 506 8.04 8.47 -10.86
N THR A 507 6.92 8.53 -10.14
CA THR A 507 5.56 8.33 -10.67
C THR A 507 5.06 9.52 -11.47
N PHE A 508 5.26 10.73 -10.95
CA PHE A 508 4.79 11.98 -11.58
C PHE A 508 5.91 12.76 -12.28
N GLY A 509 7.14 12.27 -12.19
CA GLY A 509 8.30 12.80 -12.89
C GLY A 509 8.61 14.24 -12.54
N THR A 510 8.66 14.50 -11.24
CA THR A 510 8.90 15.82 -10.69
C THR A 510 10.00 15.74 -9.63
N MET A 511 11.01 16.59 -9.78
CA MET A 511 11.98 16.87 -8.73
C MET A 511 11.50 18.11 -7.98
N TYR A 512 11.42 18.02 -6.65
CA TYR A 512 11.07 19.14 -5.79
C TYR A 512 12.31 19.68 -5.10
N ALA A 513 12.41 20.99 -4.98
CA ALA A 513 13.27 21.67 -4.03
C ALA A 513 12.48 21.89 -2.74
N ILE A 514 12.86 21.22 -1.67
CA ILE A 514 12.25 21.35 -0.35
C ILE A 514 13.01 22.41 0.44
N HIS A 515 12.34 23.53 0.70
CA HIS A 515 12.87 24.64 1.47
C HIS A 515 12.53 24.43 2.94
N ILE A 516 13.58 24.18 3.74
CA ILE A 516 13.48 23.83 5.14
C ILE A 516 13.74 25.08 5.99
N SER A 517 12.96 25.28 7.06
CA SER A 517 13.13 26.38 8.02
C SER A 517 13.06 25.85 9.45
N PRO A 518 13.91 26.33 10.37
CA PRO A 518 13.85 25.96 11.78
C PRO A 518 12.47 26.21 12.42
N MET A 519 12.08 25.33 13.32
CA MET A 519 10.91 25.46 14.19
C MET A 519 11.27 24.82 15.55
N GLY A 520 11.79 25.64 16.46
CA GLY A 520 12.38 25.17 17.71
C GLY A 520 13.55 24.21 17.47
N SER A 521 13.50 23.03 18.08
CA SER A 521 14.49 21.96 17.93
C SER A 521 14.29 21.09 16.67
N SER A 522 13.28 21.40 15.86
CA SER A 522 12.90 20.69 14.64
C SER A 522 12.77 21.67 13.46
N TYR A 523 12.07 21.25 12.41
CA TYR A 523 11.93 22.00 11.17
C TYR A 523 10.51 21.92 10.60
N LYS A 524 10.16 22.94 9.83
CA LYS A 524 9.02 22.95 8.91
C LYS A 524 9.55 23.09 7.49
N ALA A 525 8.76 22.70 6.49
CA ALA A 525 9.20 22.73 5.11
C ALA A 525 8.09 23.18 4.14
N VAL A 526 8.51 23.77 3.02
CA VAL A 526 7.66 24.09 1.87
C VAL A 526 8.29 23.46 0.64
N LYS A 527 7.46 22.83 -0.21
CA LYS A 527 7.91 22.25 -1.48
C LYS A 527 7.80 23.28 -2.61
N GLU A 528 8.81 23.32 -3.47
CA GLU A 528 8.82 24.05 -4.74
C GLU A 528 9.07 23.04 -5.86
N GLU A 529 8.27 23.06 -6.92
CA GLU A 529 8.59 22.30 -8.12
C GLU A 529 9.86 22.86 -8.78
N PHE A 530 10.87 22.00 -8.95
CA PHE A 530 12.17 22.41 -9.44
C PHE A 530 12.47 21.94 -10.86
N VAL A 531 12.34 20.65 -11.14
CA VAL A 531 12.50 20.11 -12.51
C VAL A 531 11.34 19.18 -12.80
N SER A 532 10.61 19.41 -13.88
CA SER A 532 9.59 18.48 -14.34
C SER A 532 9.56 18.38 -15.86
N ARG A 533 9.20 17.20 -16.37
CA ARG A 533 8.74 16.97 -17.75
C ARG A 533 7.86 15.73 -17.75
N THR A 534 7.18 15.46 -18.86
CA THR A 534 6.39 14.23 -18.99
C THR A 534 6.75 13.51 -20.29
N PRO A 535 7.23 12.25 -20.21
CA PRO A 535 7.59 11.48 -19.01
C PRO A 535 8.97 11.88 -18.41
N LEU A 536 9.13 11.73 -17.10
CA LEU A 536 10.43 11.91 -16.40
C LEU A 536 10.56 10.93 -15.23
N PRO A 537 10.69 9.61 -15.44
CA PRO A 537 10.79 8.64 -14.34
C PRO A 537 12.14 8.79 -13.62
N LEU A 538 12.27 9.79 -12.75
CA LEU A 538 13.46 10.10 -11.99
C LEU A 538 13.87 8.89 -11.15
N THR A 539 15.16 8.66 -11.00
CA THR A 539 15.68 7.54 -10.21
C THR A 539 16.62 7.97 -9.10
N ASP A 540 17.48 8.96 -9.36
CA ASP A 540 18.40 9.46 -8.35
C ASP A 540 18.88 10.89 -8.67
N VAL A 541 19.39 11.60 -7.66
CA VAL A 541 19.97 12.95 -7.75
C VAL A 541 21.20 13.08 -6.85
N VAL A 542 22.25 13.74 -7.35
CA VAL A 542 23.48 14.02 -6.58
C VAL A 542 24.05 15.40 -6.92
N ALA A 543 24.56 16.10 -5.90
CA ALA A 543 25.33 17.34 -6.10
C ALA A 543 26.77 17.03 -6.56
N GLY A 544 27.17 17.61 -7.70
CA GLY A 544 28.51 17.46 -8.26
C GLY A 544 29.54 18.40 -7.63
N LYS A 545 30.82 17.99 -7.66
CA LYS A 545 31.94 18.82 -7.17
C LYS A 545 32.28 20.01 -8.07
N ASP A 546 31.75 20.03 -9.28
CA ASP A 546 31.88 21.11 -10.27
C ASP A 546 30.81 22.19 -10.12
N GLY A 547 29.92 22.05 -9.14
CA GLY A 547 28.87 23.02 -8.85
C GLY A 547 27.57 22.81 -9.61
N ALA A 548 27.41 21.70 -10.34
CA ALA A 548 26.14 21.34 -10.97
C ALA A 548 25.37 20.29 -10.14
N LEU A 549 24.08 20.16 -10.42
CA LEU A 549 23.24 19.08 -9.89
C LEU A 549 23.03 18.02 -10.98
N TYR A 550 23.20 16.75 -10.66
CA TYR A 550 23.06 15.65 -11.61
C TYR A 550 21.88 14.77 -11.22
N PHE A 551 21.10 14.32 -12.21
CA PHE A 551 20.03 13.37 -11.95
C PHE A 551 19.90 12.35 -13.07
N SER A 552 19.38 11.17 -12.71
CA SER A 552 19.10 10.09 -13.64
C SER A 552 17.60 9.84 -13.78
N VAL A 553 17.22 9.27 -14.92
CA VAL A 553 15.90 8.67 -15.13
C VAL A 553 16.05 7.21 -15.50
N GLY A 554 14.98 6.42 -15.31
CA GLY A 554 14.94 5.01 -15.66
C GLY A 554 14.19 4.19 -14.62
N GLY A 555 14.80 3.09 -14.18
CA GLY A 555 14.23 2.15 -13.22
C GLY A 555 13.09 1.31 -13.83
N ARG A 556 12.82 0.16 -13.20
CA ARG A 556 11.84 -0.85 -13.65
C ARG A 556 12.05 -1.27 -15.11
N GLY A 557 13.31 -1.29 -15.55
CA GLY A 557 13.68 -1.58 -16.94
C GLY A 557 13.37 -0.47 -17.94
N ALA A 558 12.95 0.73 -17.53
CA ALA A 558 12.76 1.86 -18.44
C ALA A 558 14.09 2.35 -19.04
N GLN A 559 14.01 3.05 -20.18
CA GLN A 559 15.15 3.71 -20.81
C GLN A 559 15.79 4.71 -19.84
N SER A 560 17.10 4.60 -19.64
CA SER A 560 17.84 5.51 -18.77
C SER A 560 18.51 6.64 -19.53
N GLU A 561 18.56 7.80 -18.88
CA GLU A 561 19.28 8.98 -19.33
C GLU A 561 19.89 9.68 -18.11
N LEU A 562 21.04 10.33 -18.31
CA LEU A 562 21.71 11.16 -17.31
C LEU A 562 21.60 12.63 -17.72
N PHE A 563 21.25 13.48 -16.77
CA PHE A 563 21.09 14.92 -16.95
C PHE A 563 21.92 15.72 -15.96
N ARG A 564 22.18 16.97 -16.34
CA ARG A 564 22.80 18.00 -15.50
C ARG A 564 21.95 19.25 -15.47
N VAL A 565 21.84 19.87 -14.30
CA VAL A 565 21.18 21.14 -14.06
C VAL A 565 22.22 22.18 -13.66
N THR A 566 22.20 23.34 -14.31
CA THR A 566 23.10 24.47 -14.06
C THR A 566 22.30 25.77 -13.93
N TYR A 567 22.82 26.73 -13.17
CA TYR A 567 22.28 28.09 -13.14
C TYR A 567 23.07 29.00 -14.07
N VAL A 568 22.38 29.66 -14.99
CA VAL A 568 22.91 30.61 -15.99
C VAL A 568 22.29 32.01 -15.84
N GLY A 569 21.48 32.21 -14.79
CA GLY A 569 20.86 33.49 -14.47
C GLY A 569 21.83 34.50 -13.84
N LYS A 570 21.26 35.60 -13.32
CA LYS A 570 22.02 36.75 -12.82
C LYS A 570 22.16 36.84 -11.30
N GLU A 571 21.43 36.01 -10.54
CA GLU A 571 21.55 36.00 -9.08
C GLU A 571 22.91 35.50 -8.62
N SER A 572 23.30 35.89 -7.40
CA SER A 572 24.58 35.48 -6.82
C SER A 572 24.63 33.98 -6.57
N THR A 573 25.71 33.35 -7.01
CA THR A 573 26.06 31.94 -6.78
C THR A 573 27.21 31.77 -5.79
N ALA A 574 27.51 32.82 -5.01
CA ALA A 574 28.46 32.74 -3.91
C ALA A 574 28.02 31.70 -2.87
N PRO A 575 28.94 31.00 -2.19
CA PRO A 575 28.59 30.02 -1.17
C PRO A 575 27.64 30.59 -0.12
N ALA A 576 26.52 29.90 0.10
CA ALA A 576 25.53 30.27 1.11
C ALA A 576 25.93 29.82 2.52
N GLU A 577 25.41 30.50 3.54
CA GLU A 577 25.44 29.99 4.92
C GLU A 577 24.47 28.80 5.03
N LEU A 578 25.01 27.62 5.30
CA LEU A 578 24.25 26.38 5.30
C LEU A 578 23.68 26.04 6.68
N GLN A 579 24.34 26.45 7.75
CA GLN A 579 23.91 26.15 9.12
C GLN A 579 22.79 27.08 9.59
N ASP A 580 21.83 26.54 10.31
CA ASP A 580 20.75 27.32 10.90
C ASP A 580 21.15 27.89 12.26
N LYS A 581 21.22 29.22 12.38
CA LYS A 581 21.45 29.86 13.69
C LYS A 581 20.19 29.85 14.57
N GLU A 582 19.02 29.93 13.94
CA GLU A 582 17.72 29.86 14.62
C GLU A 582 17.44 28.43 15.09
N GLY A 583 16.89 28.29 16.30
CA GLY A 583 16.60 26.99 16.94
C GLY A 583 17.85 26.20 17.38
N ALA A 584 19.07 26.72 17.20
CA ALA A 584 20.30 26.01 17.55
C ALA A 584 20.36 25.62 19.04
N LYS A 585 19.95 26.52 19.94
CA LYS A 585 19.88 26.25 21.39
C LYS A 585 18.88 25.15 21.72
N ASP A 586 17.74 25.11 21.05
CA ASP A 586 16.72 24.09 21.25
C ASP A 586 17.20 22.73 20.72
N ARG A 587 17.90 22.72 19.57
CA ARG A 587 18.58 21.52 19.06
C ARG A 587 19.68 21.03 20.01
N GLU A 588 20.44 21.92 20.64
CA GLU A 588 21.42 21.53 21.67
C GLU A 588 20.75 20.86 22.88
N ILE A 589 19.62 21.38 23.35
CA ILE A 589 18.85 20.75 24.44
C ILE A 589 18.37 19.37 24.00
N ARG A 590 17.76 19.25 22.81
CA ARG A 590 17.32 17.96 22.26
C ARG A 590 18.48 16.98 22.17
N LYS A 591 19.62 17.37 21.58
CA LYS A 591 20.82 16.51 21.43
C LYS A 591 21.39 16.05 22.78
N LYS A 592 21.33 16.88 23.81
CA LYS A 592 21.71 16.48 25.18
C LYS A 592 20.79 15.38 25.73
N LEU A 593 19.49 15.44 25.45
CA LEU A 593 18.55 14.38 25.82
C LEU A 593 18.77 13.11 24.99
N GLU A 594 19.02 13.26 23.68
CA GLU A 594 19.30 12.15 22.76
C GLU A 594 20.56 11.35 23.12
N ALA A 595 21.52 11.98 23.80
CA ALA A 595 22.69 11.29 24.35
C ALA A 595 22.31 10.22 25.38
N PHE A 596 21.12 10.30 25.98
CA PHE A 596 20.56 9.31 26.92
C PHE A 596 19.61 8.31 26.25
N HIS A 597 19.52 8.27 24.91
CA HIS A 597 18.77 7.25 24.17
C HIS A 597 19.53 5.92 24.11
N ASN A 598 19.89 5.39 25.29
CA ASN A 598 20.55 4.11 25.49
C ASN A 598 20.36 3.68 26.95
N PRO A 599 20.45 2.38 27.28
CA PRO A 599 20.15 1.86 28.61
C PRO A 599 21.24 2.14 29.67
N THR A 600 22.16 3.09 29.41
CA THR A 600 23.19 3.46 30.40
C THR A 600 22.55 4.24 31.54
N LYS A 601 22.80 3.79 32.77
CA LYS A 601 22.32 4.48 33.98
C LYS A 601 22.83 5.91 34.02
N VAL A 602 21.90 6.85 34.15
CA VAL A 602 22.22 8.28 34.28
C VAL A 602 22.44 8.71 35.75
N SER A 603 23.11 9.85 35.95
CA SER A 603 23.24 10.49 37.27
C SER A 603 21.91 11.09 37.74
N ALA A 604 21.80 11.43 39.02
CA ALA A 604 20.61 12.10 39.55
C ALA A 604 20.32 13.44 38.85
N ASP A 605 21.36 14.21 38.54
CA ASP A 605 21.25 15.50 37.84
C ASP A 605 20.77 15.31 36.39
N HIS A 606 21.28 14.29 35.69
CA HIS A 606 20.82 13.96 34.35
C HIS A 606 19.36 13.46 34.35
N LEU A 607 18.98 12.64 35.33
CA LEU A 607 17.58 12.22 35.49
C LEU A 607 16.67 13.42 35.76
N GLN A 608 17.11 14.36 36.60
CA GLN A 608 16.37 15.59 36.85
C GLN A 608 16.24 16.44 35.58
N PHE A 609 17.31 16.55 34.78
CA PHE A 609 17.29 17.24 33.49
C PHE A 609 16.31 16.59 32.50
N ILE A 610 16.27 15.27 32.42
CA ILE A 610 15.29 14.53 31.60
C ILE A 610 13.86 14.86 32.05
N LEU A 611 13.56 14.68 33.34
CA LEU A 611 12.22 14.91 33.89
C LEU A 611 11.75 16.36 33.71
N SER A 612 12.63 17.34 33.92
CA SER A 612 12.31 18.76 33.74
C SER A 612 12.04 19.16 32.28
N ASN A 613 12.46 18.35 31.30
CA ASN A 613 12.17 18.60 29.89
C ASN A 613 10.92 17.88 29.37
N LEU A 614 10.24 17.07 30.20
CA LEU A 614 8.92 16.51 29.84
C LEU A 614 7.83 17.59 29.73
N SER A 615 8.04 18.77 30.33
CA SER A 615 7.15 19.93 30.26
C SER A 615 7.61 20.99 29.24
N ASN A 616 8.63 20.72 28.42
CA ASN A 616 9.14 21.70 27.45
C ASN A 616 8.03 22.07 26.44
N GLU A 617 7.94 23.31 25.95
CA GLU A 617 6.93 23.68 24.95
C GLU A 617 7.19 23.05 23.56
N ASP A 618 8.46 22.79 23.25
CA ASP A 618 8.88 22.10 22.04
C ASP A 618 8.59 20.60 22.13
N ARG A 619 7.72 20.11 21.23
CA ARG A 619 7.31 18.71 21.19
C ARG A 619 8.46 17.74 20.94
N PHE A 620 9.46 18.10 20.15
CA PHE A 620 10.60 17.24 19.83
C PHE A 620 11.56 17.15 21.03
N ILE A 621 11.71 18.23 21.82
CA ILE A 621 12.41 18.17 23.11
C ILE A 621 11.66 17.27 24.10
N ARG A 622 10.33 17.45 24.25
CA ARG A 622 9.51 16.56 25.12
C ARG A 622 9.62 15.10 24.70
N TYR A 623 9.57 14.84 23.40
CA TYR A 623 9.70 13.49 22.84
C TYR A 623 11.06 12.88 23.19
N ALA A 624 12.16 13.61 22.96
CA ALA A 624 13.51 13.14 23.30
C ALA A 624 13.65 12.91 24.82
N ALA A 625 13.10 13.79 25.65
CA ALA A 625 13.08 13.57 27.10
C ALA A 625 12.32 12.29 27.49
N ARG A 626 11.16 12.03 26.88
CA ARG A 626 10.40 10.80 27.13
C ARG A 626 11.18 9.56 26.68
N VAL A 627 11.76 9.56 25.47
CA VAL A 627 12.57 8.42 24.99
C VAL A 627 13.79 8.18 25.88
N ALA A 628 14.49 9.23 26.30
CA ALA A 628 15.58 9.14 27.28
C ALA A 628 15.12 8.49 28.59
N LEU A 629 13.95 8.88 29.10
CA LEU A 629 13.34 8.30 30.30
C LEU A 629 12.97 6.82 30.10
N GLU A 630 12.45 6.46 28.93
CA GLU A 630 12.07 5.09 28.58
C GLU A 630 13.28 4.13 28.52
N HIS A 631 14.50 4.64 28.37
CA HIS A 631 15.73 3.83 28.47
C HIS A 631 16.23 3.64 29.91
N GLN A 632 15.67 4.36 30.90
CA GLN A 632 16.07 4.24 32.30
C GLN A 632 15.17 3.27 33.06
N ASP A 633 15.71 2.58 34.07
CA ASP A 633 14.93 1.71 34.96
C ASP A 633 13.78 2.50 35.61
N SER A 634 12.55 2.10 35.33
CA SER A 634 11.33 2.79 35.78
C SER A 634 11.28 2.97 37.29
N LYS A 635 11.88 2.05 38.07
CA LYS A 635 11.91 2.12 39.54
C LYS A 635 12.64 3.36 40.06
N THR A 636 13.50 3.97 39.25
CA THR A 636 14.28 5.15 39.65
C THR A 636 13.49 6.47 39.51
N TRP A 637 12.38 6.47 38.77
CA TRP A 637 11.65 7.69 38.42
C TRP A 637 10.12 7.60 38.49
N GLN A 638 9.55 6.39 38.58
CA GLN A 638 8.10 6.17 38.57
C GLN A 638 7.36 6.97 39.64
N ASP A 639 7.90 7.07 40.86
CA ASP A 639 7.23 7.76 41.97
C ASP A 639 7.15 9.27 41.72
N LYS A 640 8.16 9.85 41.05
CA LYS A 640 8.15 11.26 40.65
C LYS A 640 7.03 11.53 39.65
N VAL A 641 6.91 10.69 38.62
CA VAL A 641 5.83 10.79 37.61
C VAL A 641 4.46 10.59 38.23
N LEU A 642 4.27 9.57 39.08
CA LEU A 642 2.98 9.29 39.73
C LEU A 642 2.55 10.41 40.70
N SER A 643 3.48 11.21 41.20
CA SER A 643 3.22 12.36 42.05
C SER A 643 2.98 13.68 41.30
N GLU A 644 3.29 13.74 40.00
CA GLU A 644 3.15 14.93 39.17
C GLU A 644 1.69 15.40 39.06
N LYS A 645 1.49 16.71 38.92
CA LYS A 645 0.19 17.37 38.83
C LYS A 645 0.02 18.19 37.56
N SER A 646 1.12 18.57 36.93
CA SER A 646 1.13 19.33 35.68
C SER A 646 0.79 18.40 34.51
N PRO A 647 -0.13 18.78 33.59
CA PRO A 647 -0.61 17.88 32.54
C PRO A 647 0.49 17.27 31.67
N GLU A 648 1.33 18.09 31.02
CA GLU A 648 2.37 17.61 30.11
C GLU A 648 3.33 16.58 30.74
N PRO A 649 4.08 16.90 31.81
CA PRO A 649 5.05 15.96 32.36
C PRO A 649 4.40 14.69 32.93
N LEU A 650 3.18 14.81 33.48
CA LEU A 650 2.43 13.64 33.92
C LEU A 650 2.07 12.75 32.73
N ILE A 651 1.46 13.28 31.68
CA ILE A 651 1.02 12.51 30.51
C ILE A 651 2.24 11.84 29.83
N GLN A 652 3.33 12.58 29.58
CA GLN A 652 4.55 12.03 28.98
C GLN A 652 5.15 10.91 29.86
N GLY A 653 5.22 11.14 31.17
CA GLY A 653 5.74 10.15 32.11
C GLY A 653 4.85 8.90 32.19
N ILE A 654 3.53 9.04 32.14
CA ILE A 654 2.60 7.90 32.11
C ILE A 654 2.75 7.10 30.82
N VAL A 655 2.96 7.74 29.67
CA VAL A 655 3.26 7.05 28.40
C VAL A 655 4.55 6.22 28.52
N ALA A 656 5.60 6.80 29.11
CA ALA A 656 6.83 6.07 29.40
C ALA A 656 6.60 4.90 30.37
N LEU A 657 5.81 5.09 31.44
CA LEU A 657 5.47 4.03 32.40
C LEU A 657 4.70 2.90 31.73
N ALA A 658 3.71 3.22 30.91
CA ALA A 658 2.90 2.24 30.20
C ALA A 658 3.78 1.28 29.39
N ARG A 659 4.88 1.76 28.81
CA ARG A 659 5.80 0.94 28.00
C ARG A 659 6.84 0.17 28.82
N GLN A 660 7.35 0.77 29.90
CA GLN A 660 8.56 0.27 30.57
C GLN A 660 8.30 -0.36 31.93
N ALA A 661 7.25 0.06 32.64
CA ALA A 661 7.02 -0.36 34.01
C ALA A 661 6.24 -1.67 34.11
N ASP A 662 6.26 -2.26 35.30
CA ASP A 662 5.46 -3.46 35.60
C ASP A 662 3.96 -3.14 35.52
N LYS A 663 3.18 -4.06 34.95
CA LYS A 663 1.72 -3.91 34.78
C LYS A 663 0.96 -3.69 36.10
N SER A 664 1.54 -4.03 37.25
CA SER A 664 0.97 -3.75 38.57
C SER A 664 0.78 -2.25 38.86
N LEU A 665 1.46 -1.35 38.14
CA LEU A 665 1.28 0.10 38.26
C LEU A 665 0.05 0.66 37.56
N GLN A 666 -0.74 -0.17 36.85
CA GLN A 666 -1.91 0.29 36.09
C GLN A 666 -2.86 1.15 36.95
N THR A 667 -3.16 0.71 38.17
CA THR A 667 -4.11 1.42 39.04
C THR A 667 -3.56 2.78 39.48
N GLN A 668 -2.27 2.88 39.76
CA GLN A 668 -1.59 4.10 40.17
C GLN A 668 -1.50 5.09 39.00
N ALA A 669 -1.18 4.60 37.80
CA ALA A 669 -1.14 5.40 36.59
C ALA A 669 -2.51 6.02 36.27
N LEU A 670 -3.59 5.22 36.33
CA LEU A 670 -4.95 5.71 36.13
C LEU A 670 -5.37 6.73 37.20
N LYS A 671 -5.02 6.49 38.47
CA LYS A 671 -5.27 7.45 39.56
C LYS A 671 -4.51 8.76 39.37
N ALA A 672 -3.29 8.72 38.85
CA ALA A 672 -2.51 9.92 38.57
C ALA A 672 -3.17 10.74 37.45
N LEU A 673 -3.54 10.10 36.33
CA LEU A 673 -4.28 10.77 35.25
C LEU A 673 -5.65 11.32 35.70
N ASP A 674 -6.33 10.65 36.64
CA ASP A 674 -7.59 11.12 37.22
C ASP A 674 -7.46 12.45 37.98
N THR A 675 -6.24 12.87 38.35
CA THR A 675 -6.00 14.20 38.95
C THR A 675 -6.08 15.35 37.94
N LEU A 676 -6.07 15.05 36.64
CA LEU A 676 -6.25 16.03 35.58
C LEU A 676 -7.73 16.18 35.23
N GLU A 677 -8.21 17.43 35.28
CA GLU A 677 -9.55 17.81 34.85
C GLU A 677 -9.62 17.88 33.32
N PHE A 678 -10.26 16.88 32.70
CA PHE A 678 -10.27 16.74 31.24
C PHE A 678 -10.85 17.97 30.51
N SER A 679 -11.81 18.67 31.11
CA SER A 679 -12.43 19.87 30.53
C SER A 679 -11.45 21.05 30.42
N SER A 680 -10.50 21.18 31.34
CA SER A 680 -9.53 22.29 31.39
C SER A 680 -8.31 22.07 30.49
N LEU A 681 -8.11 20.85 29.99
CA LEU A 681 -7.02 20.52 29.08
C LEU A 681 -7.19 21.20 27.71
N SER A 682 -6.05 21.62 27.13
CA SER A 682 -5.97 22.03 25.72
C SER A 682 -6.33 20.87 24.79
N GLU A 683 -6.66 21.17 23.53
CA GLU A 683 -6.99 20.12 22.55
C GLU A 683 -5.87 19.10 22.36
N ASN A 684 -4.61 19.57 22.33
CA ASN A 684 -3.45 18.67 22.26
C ASN A 684 -3.32 17.81 23.53
N GLN A 685 -3.43 18.40 24.73
CA GLN A 685 -3.39 17.65 25.99
C GLN A 685 -4.52 16.60 26.06
N LYS A 686 -5.70 16.88 25.49
CA LYS A 686 -6.80 15.92 25.38
C LYS A 686 -6.44 14.73 24.47
N LEU A 687 -5.78 14.97 23.35
CA LEU A 687 -5.27 13.89 22.49
C LEU A 687 -4.21 13.05 23.23
N GLU A 688 -3.26 13.71 23.88
CA GLU A 688 -2.15 13.05 24.57
C GLU A 688 -2.64 12.20 25.77
N ILE A 689 -3.59 12.70 26.58
CA ILE A 689 -4.15 11.93 27.71
C ILE A 689 -4.99 10.74 27.25
N VAL A 690 -5.75 10.88 26.14
CA VAL A 690 -6.48 9.75 25.56
C VAL A 690 -5.50 8.68 25.09
N ARG A 691 -4.40 9.07 24.43
CA ARG A 691 -3.34 8.14 24.04
C ARG A 691 -2.68 7.47 25.25
N ALA A 692 -2.48 8.20 26.36
CA ALA A 692 -1.97 7.62 27.60
C ALA A 692 -2.91 6.54 28.18
N TYR A 693 -4.22 6.79 28.23
CA TYR A 693 -5.20 5.77 28.63
C TYR A 693 -5.15 4.54 27.71
N GLN A 694 -5.08 4.75 26.40
CA GLN A 694 -4.97 3.65 25.43
C GLN A 694 -3.73 2.79 25.72
N LEU A 695 -2.56 3.41 25.89
CA LEU A 695 -1.31 2.69 26.14
C LEU A 695 -1.31 1.94 27.48
N ILE A 696 -1.90 2.51 28.54
CA ILE A 696 -2.11 1.78 29.79
C ILE A 696 -2.90 0.49 29.52
N PHE A 697 -3.99 0.55 28.75
CA PHE A 697 -4.81 -0.63 28.50
C PHE A 697 -4.14 -1.64 27.57
N ILE A 698 -3.37 -1.17 26.60
CA ILE A 698 -2.64 -2.02 25.65
C ILE A 698 -1.48 -2.76 26.34
N ARG A 699 -0.70 -2.05 27.16
CA ARG A 699 0.56 -2.59 27.72
C ARG A 699 0.45 -3.09 29.15
N MET A 700 -0.47 -2.55 29.95
CA MET A 700 -0.68 -2.95 31.35
C MET A 700 -1.95 -3.81 31.55
N GLY A 701 -2.75 -4.03 30.49
CA GLY A 701 -3.90 -4.94 30.47
C GLY A 701 -5.25 -4.23 30.58
N GLU A 702 -6.34 -5.01 30.49
CA GLU A 702 -7.71 -4.47 30.59
C GLU A 702 -7.98 -3.91 32.00
N PRO A 703 -8.63 -2.73 32.13
CA PRO A 703 -9.02 -2.18 33.43
C PRO A 703 -10.18 -2.96 34.06
N ALA A 704 -10.31 -2.86 35.39
CA ALA A 704 -11.47 -3.39 36.11
C ALA A 704 -12.79 -2.74 35.60
N LYS A 705 -13.89 -3.50 35.61
CA LYS A 705 -15.18 -3.07 35.03
C LYS A 705 -15.69 -1.75 35.59
N GLU A 706 -15.52 -1.53 36.89
CA GLU A 706 -15.96 -0.32 37.58
C GLU A 706 -15.14 0.91 37.14
N VAL A 707 -13.83 0.70 36.89
CA VAL A 707 -12.93 1.72 36.36
C VAL A 707 -13.31 2.04 34.91
N SER A 708 -13.59 1.02 34.10
CA SER A 708 -14.05 1.20 32.71
C SER A 708 -15.33 2.03 32.65
N ALA A 709 -16.33 1.68 33.47
CA ALA A 709 -17.61 2.37 33.49
C ALA A 709 -17.46 3.85 33.93
N LYS A 710 -16.66 4.11 34.97
CA LYS A 710 -16.39 5.47 35.45
C LYS A 710 -15.66 6.31 34.39
N LEU A 711 -14.62 5.75 33.76
CA LEU A 711 -13.84 6.45 32.73
C LEU A 711 -14.69 6.69 31.47
N ALA A 712 -15.47 5.70 31.04
CA ALA A 712 -16.41 5.86 29.93
C ALA A 712 -17.38 7.03 30.21
N ALA A 713 -18.02 7.05 31.39
CA ALA A 713 -18.93 8.13 31.76
C ALA A 713 -18.25 9.52 31.79
N LYS A 714 -17.00 9.61 32.28
CA LYS A 714 -16.20 10.84 32.28
C LYS A 714 -15.92 11.35 30.86
N LEU A 715 -15.53 10.46 29.95
CA LEU A 715 -15.09 10.85 28.60
C LEU A 715 -16.25 11.00 27.61
N ASP A 716 -17.37 10.31 27.84
CA ASP A 716 -18.51 10.30 26.93
C ASP A 716 -19.10 11.70 26.69
N SER A 717 -19.13 12.57 27.72
CA SER A 717 -19.62 13.94 27.61
C SER A 717 -18.78 14.84 26.70
N PHE A 718 -17.55 14.41 26.36
CA PHE A 718 -16.65 15.13 25.45
C PHE A 718 -16.71 14.61 24.01
N PHE A 719 -17.54 13.58 23.74
CA PHE A 719 -17.78 13.05 22.41
C PHE A 719 -19.21 13.36 21.93
N PRO A 720 -19.39 13.92 20.70
CA PRO A 720 -18.34 14.38 19.79
C PRO A 720 -17.75 15.74 20.22
N SER A 721 -16.47 15.96 19.93
CA SER A 721 -15.77 17.24 19.98
C SER A 721 -15.75 17.94 18.63
N ASN A 722 -15.29 19.20 18.61
CA ASN A 722 -15.04 19.96 17.37
C ASN A 722 -13.77 19.50 16.62
N ASP A 723 -12.87 18.78 17.29
CA ASP A 723 -11.68 18.18 16.68
C ASP A 723 -11.97 16.74 16.22
N GLU A 724 -11.84 16.48 14.92
CA GLU A 724 -12.01 15.14 14.33
C GLU A 724 -10.97 14.13 14.83
N ARG A 725 -9.74 14.57 15.12
CA ARG A 725 -8.67 13.72 15.67
C ARG A 725 -9.09 13.19 17.04
N LEU A 726 -9.59 14.09 17.89
CA LEU A 726 -10.03 13.74 19.23
C LEU A 726 -11.26 12.83 19.18
N ASN A 727 -12.17 13.05 18.23
CA ASN A 727 -13.29 12.15 17.99
C ASN A 727 -12.85 10.73 17.60
N ARG A 728 -11.80 10.57 16.79
CA ARG A 728 -11.27 9.24 16.44
C ARG A 728 -10.75 8.51 17.67
N ASP A 729 -9.90 9.19 18.44
CA ASP A 729 -9.24 8.58 19.60
C ASP A 729 -10.22 8.31 20.76
N LEU A 730 -11.14 9.24 21.04
CA LEU A 730 -12.22 9.05 22.00
C LEU A 730 -13.21 7.98 21.53
N GLY A 731 -13.54 7.94 20.24
CA GLY A 731 -14.42 6.93 19.67
C GLY A 731 -13.88 5.52 19.91
N ASP A 732 -12.60 5.29 19.59
CA ASP A 732 -11.95 3.99 19.85
C ASP A 732 -11.90 3.65 21.34
N LEU A 733 -11.55 4.63 22.18
CA LEU A 733 -11.49 4.42 23.62
C LEU A 733 -12.86 4.12 24.22
N LEU A 734 -13.92 4.83 23.81
CA LEU A 734 -15.29 4.61 24.28
C LEU A 734 -15.89 3.31 23.75
N VAL A 735 -15.53 2.88 22.54
CA VAL A 735 -15.86 1.55 22.02
C VAL A 735 -15.18 0.46 22.83
N TYR A 736 -13.88 0.60 23.12
CA TYR A 736 -13.13 -0.33 23.95
C TYR A 736 -13.70 -0.44 25.37
N LEU A 737 -14.04 0.71 25.97
CA LEU A 737 -14.65 0.81 27.30
C LEU A 737 -16.15 0.45 27.32
N LYS A 738 -16.75 0.17 26.15
CA LYS A 738 -18.15 -0.24 25.97
C LYS A 738 -19.15 0.78 26.53
N SER A 739 -18.94 2.07 26.23
CA SER A 739 -19.91 3.13 26.56
C SER A 739 -21.31 2.75 26.04
N SER A 740 -22.34 3.00 26.85
CA SER A 740 -23.73 2.67 26.51
C SER A 740 -24.34 3.62 25.48
N THR A 741 -23.73 4.77 25.23
CA THR A 741 -24.23 5.83 24.34
C THR A 741 -23.42 5.96 23.05
N ILE A 742 -22.23 5.35 22.96
CA ILE A 742 -21.31 5.56 21.83
C ILE A 742 -21.89 5.10 20.49
N ALA A 743 -22.62 3.97 20.47
CA ALA A 743 -23.32 3.50 19.28
C ALA A 743 -24.29 4.56 18.76
N ALA A 744 -25.16 5.07 19.64
CA ALA A 744 -26.15 6.10 19.30
C ALA A 744 -25.51 7.37 18.73
N LYS A 745 -24.47 7.89 19.40
CA LYS A 745 -23.79 9.12 19.01
C LYS A 745 -23.09 8.98 17.67
N ILE A 746 -22.31 7.90 17.49
CA ILE A 746 -21.60 7.68 16.23
C ILE A 746 -22.57 7.42 15.08
N THR A 747 -23.63 6.64 15.27
CA THR A 747 -24.59 6.40 14.18
C THR A 747 -25.31 7.68 13.75
N GLN A 748 -25.62 8.59 14.69
CA GLN A 748 -26.16 9.91 14.35
C GLN A 748 -25.17 10.73 13.50
N LEU A 749 -23.88 10.71 13.84
CA LEU A 749 -22.83 11.38 13.05
C LEU A 749 -22.70 10.78 11.64
N LEU A 750 -22.80 9.46 11.52
CA LEU A 750 -22.76 8.77 10.22
C LEU A 750 -23.88 9.24 9.27
N MET A 751 -25.04 9.61 9.81
CA MET A 751 -26.20 10.07 9.03
C MET A 751 -26.16 11.55 8.65
N GLN A 752 -25.21 12.33 9.16
CA GLN A 752 -25.02 13.72 8.73
C GLN A 752 -24.53 13.76 7.27
N PRO A 753 -24.71 14.86 6.51
CA PRO A 753 -24.11 14.99 5.19
C PRO A 753 -22.59 14.87 5.21
N SER A 754 -22.00 14.22 4.20
CA SER A 754 -20.53 14.12 4.10
C SER A 754 -19.91 15.49 3.80
N LYS A 755 -18.73 15.75 4.36
CA LYS A 755 -17.99 16.99 4.06
C LYS A 755 -17.33 16.89 2.67
N PRO A 756 -17.39 17.93 1.82
CA PRO A 756 -16.67 17.93 0.56
C PRO A 756 -15.16 17.97 0.81
N VAL A 757 -14.39 17.30 -0.03
CA VAL A 757 -12.93 17.38 -0.05
C VAL A 757 -12.52 18.27 -1.22
N ASP A 758 -11.70 19.29 -0.95
CA ASP A 758 -11.13 20.12 -2.02
C ASP A 758 -9.91 19.40 -2.63
N GLY A 759 -9.99 19.07 -3.92
CA GLY A 759 -8.93 18.39 -4.67
C GLY A 759 -8.23 19.30 -5.68
N LYS A 760 -8.55 20.60 -5.74
CA LYS A 760 -8.12 21.50 -6.82
C LYS A 760 -6.60 21.67 -6.91
N GLU A 761 -5.90 21.67 -5.78
CA GLU A 761 -4.44 21.85 -5.76
C GLU A 761 -3.66 20.69 -6.40
N MET A 762 -4.29 19.51 -6.54
CA MET A 762 -3.64 18.30 -7.08
C MET A 762 -3.95 18.05 -8.55
N GLU A 763 -4.90 18.77 -9.15
CA GLU A 763 -5.38 18.49 -10.50
C GLU A 763 -4.27 18.58 -11.56
N GLU A 764 -3.41 19.60 -11.49
CA GLU A 764 -2.29 19.75 -12.44
C GLU A 764 -1.25 18.63 -12.29
N LEU A 765 -0.93 18.22 -11.06
CA LEU A 765 0.01 17.13 -10.79
C LEU A 765 -0.52 15.78 -11.31
N LEU A 766 -1.80 15.49 -11.05
CA LEU A 766 -2.45 14.24 -11.45
C LEU A 766 -2.54 14.10 -12.97
N LEU A 767 -2.65 15.20 -13.72
CA LEU A 767 -2.67 15.18 -15.18
C LEU A 767 -1.33 14.81 -15.82
N ARG A 768 -0.20 14.88 -15.09
CA ARG A 768 1.13 14.51 -15.60
C ARG A 768 1.29 13.02 -15.83
N ASN A 769 0.60 12.19 -15.05
CA ASN A 769 0.51 10.77 -15.31
C ASN A 769 -0.97 10.40 -15.53
N ARG A 770 -1.49 10.58 -16.74
CA ARG A 770 -2.92 10.34 -17.02
C ARG A 770 -3.39 8.91 -16.72
N GLY A 771 -2.50 7.93 -16.71
CA GLY A 771 -2.82 6.57 -16.28
C GLY A 771 -3.00 6.50 -14.77
N TYR A 772 -1.92 6.73 -14.03
CA TYR A 772 -1.92 6.64 -12.57
C TYR A 772 -2.73 7.76 -11.90
N GLY A 773 -2.43 9.01 -12.23
CA GLY A 773 -3.10 10.20 -11.72
C GLY A 773 -4.53 10.40 -12.26
N GLY A 774 -4.87 9.91 -13.45
CA GLY A 774 -6.24 9.98 -13.97
C GLY A 774 -7.25 9.14 -13.15
N GLY A 775 -6.80 8.02 -12.58
CA GLY A 775 -7.60 7.24 -11.63
C GLY A 775 -7.84 8.02 -10.33
N ILE A 776 -6.79 8.62 -9.78
CA ILE A 776 -6.86 9.44 -8.56
C ILE A 776 -7.73 10.69 -8.78
N ALA A 777 -7.60 11.38 -9.91
CA ALA A 777 -8.41 12.57 -10.21
C ALA A 777 -9.91 12.25 -10.27
N LYS A 778 -10.29 11.13 -10.90
CA LYS A 778 -11.68 10.64 -10.89
C LYS A 778 -12.15 10.33 -9.47
N MET A 779 -11.28 9.79 -8.63
CA MET A 779 -11.57 9.48 -7.24
C MET A 779 -11.97 10.74 -6.44
N TYR A 780 -11.27 11.86 -6.63
CA TYR A 780 -11.57 13.13 -5.94
C TYR A 780 -12.98 13.67 -6.22
N SER A 781 -13.55 13.37 -7.40
CA SER A 781 -14.92 13.81 -7.74
C SER A 781 -16.03 13.15 -6.90
N ASN A 782 -15.72 12.01 -6.26
CA ASN A 782 -16.63 11.27 -5.39
C ASN A 782 -15.84 10.66 -4.21
N PHE A 783 -15.02 11.50 -3.57
CA PHE A 783 -14.09 11.07 -2.53
C PHE A 783 -14.83 10.66 -1.24
N PRO A 784 -14.33 9.68 -0.47
CA PRO A 784 -15.00 9.21 0.73
C PRO A 784 -14.81 10.16 1.92
N ASP A 785 -15.78 10.19 2.83
CA ASP A 785 -15.65 10.90 4.10
C ASP A 785 -14.78 10.09 5.06
N LEU A 786 -13.54 10.55 5.29
CA LEU A 786 -12.56 9.84 6.10
C LEU A 786 -13.01 9.68 7.56
N GLN A 787 -13.72 10.67 8.11
CA GLN A 787 -14.19 10.61 9.49
C GLN A 787 -15.28 9.55 9.66
N LYS A 788 -16.23 9.50 8.72
CA LYS A 788 -17.27 8.46 8.74
C LYS A 788 -16.69 7.07 8.52
N ASN A 789 -15.71 6.93 7.64
CA ASN A 789 -15.02 5.65 7.45
C ASN A 789 -14.28 5.21 8.72
N TYR A 790 -13.71 6.15 9.49
CA TYR A 790 -13.13 5.84 10.80
C TYR A 790 -14.19 5.39 11.80
N TYR A 791 -15.35 6.05 11.84
CA TYR A 791 -16.45 5.64 12.70
C TYR A 791 -16.99 4.25 12.36
N LEU A 792 -17.14 3.93 11.07
CA LEU A 792 -17.50 2.60 10.60
C LEU A 792 -16.47 1.56 11.07
N TYR A 793 -15.18 1.87 10.89
CA TYR A 793 -14.08 1.06 11.39
C TYR A 793 -14.19 0.86 12.91
N SER A 794 -14.24 1.92 13.71
CA SER A 794 -14.25 1.84 15.17
C SER A 794 -15.41 0.98 15.72
N LEU A 795 -16.65 1.31 15.32
CA LEU A 795 -17.87 0.66 15.80
C LEU A 795 -17.99 -0.81 15.44
N ARG A 796 -17.26 -1.31 14.43
CA ARG A 796 -17.28 -2.73 14.07
C ARG A 796 -16.89 -3.64 15.24
N ASN A 797 -16.13 -3.11 16.21
CA ASN A 797 -15.66 -3.83 17.39
C ASN A 797 -16.69 -3.90 18.53
N LEU A 798 -17.74 -3.08 18.49
CA LEU A 798 -18.74 -3.01 19.56
C LEU A 798 -19.77 -4.13 19.40
N LYS A 799 -19.87 -5.01 20.41
CA LYS A 799 -20.78 -6.17 20.41
C LYS A 799 -22.12 -5.92 21.10
N GLU A 800 -22.16 -5.03 22.08
CA GLU A 800 -23.32 -4.75 22.94
C GLU A 800 -23.69 -3.27 22.88
N ASN A 801 -24.77 -2.87 23.58
CA ASN A 801 -25.29 -1.49 23.60
C ASN A 801 -25.78 -0.97 22.23
N TRP A 802 -26.21 -1.88 21.36
CA TRP A 802 -26.88 -1.57 20.11
C TRP A 802 -28.39 -1.69 20.24
N ASN A 803 -29.11 -0.88 19.45
CA ASN A 803 -30.49 -1.16 19.08
C ASN A 803 -30.61 -1.33 17.56
N ILE A 804 -31.79 -1.79 17.12
CA ILE A 804 -31.99 -2.14 15.71
C ILE A 804 -31.91 -0.94 14.78
N ASP A 805 -32.35 0.25 15.20
CA ASP A 805 -32.31 1.44 14.36
C ASP A 805 -30.87 1.95 14.19
N GLN A 806 -30.04 1.85 15.22
CA GLN A 806 -28.60 2.13 15.12
C GLN A 806 -27.91 1.15 14.16
N ARG A 807 -28.23 -0.15 14.20
CA ARG A 807 -27.71 -1.12 13.21
C ARG A 807 -28.12 -0.72 11.79
N LYS A 808 -29.37 -0.31 11.58
CA LYS A 808 -29.84 0.18 10.27
C LYS A 808 -29.02 1.38 9.80
N MET A 809 -28.82 2.39 10.66
CA MET A 809 -28.02 3.57 10.34
C MET A 809 -26.58 3.19 9.97
N TYR A 810 -25.96 2.30 10.74
CA TYR A 810 -24.58 1.85 10.49
C TYR A 810 -24.43 1.16 9.12
N PHE A 811 -25.27 0.16 8.81
CA PHE A 811 -25.19 -0.54 7.52
C PHE A 811 -25.66 0.33 6.34
N THR A 812 -26.54 1.31 6.59
CA THR A 812 -26.89 2.33 5.57
C THR A 812 -25.68 3.21 5.25
N ALA A 813 -24.96 3.70 6.27
CA ALA A 813 -23.74 4.48 6.07
C ALA A 813 -22.65 3.68 5.36
N LEU A 814 -22.53 2.38 5.68
CA LEU A 814 -21.60 1.49 5.00
C LEU A 814 -21.95 1.34 3.51
N ASN A 815 -23.23 1.22 3.18
CA ASN A 815 -23.69 1.20 1.79
C ASN A 815 -23.45 2.53 1.07
N ASP A 816 -23.62 3.69 1.73
CA ASP A 816 -23.22 4.99 1.17
C ASP A 816 -21.70 5.03 0.90
N ALA A 817 -20.88 4.60 1.86
CA ALA A 817 -19.42 4.54 1.72
C ALA A 817 -19.00 3.69 0.51
N ARG A 818 -19.72 2.61 0.21
CA ARG A 818 -19.47 1.75 -0.97
C ARG A 818 -19.71 2.46 -2.31
N THR A 819 -20.54 3.49 -2.33
CA THR A 819 -20.77 4.30 -3.54
C THR A 819 -19.63 5.29 -3.81
N ARG A 820 -18.73 5.50 -2.84
CA ARG A 820 -17.59 6.41 -2.95
C ARG A 820 -16.41 5.75 -3.69
N SER A 821 -15.55 6.58 -4.23
CA SER A 821 -14.35 6.15 -4.96
C SER A 821 -13.14 6.18 -4.02
N GLY A 822 -12.42 5.07 -3.88
CA GLY A 822 -11.20 4.99 -3.08
C GLY A 822 -10.10 4.20 -3.82
N GLY A 823 -8.94 4.06 -3.17
CA GLY A 823 -7.82 3.28 -3.68
C GLY A 823 -8.14 1.78 -3.76
N SER A 824 -7.22 0.98 -4.31
CA SER A 824 -7.43 -0.44 -4.60
C SER A 824 -7.91 -1.27 -3.41
N SER A 825 -7.51 -0.93 -2.18
CA SER A 825 -7.88 -1.66 -0.96
C SER A 825 -9.18 -1.17 -0.33
N TYR A 826 -9.72 -0.03 -0.77
CA TYR A 826 -10.87 0.65 -0.17
C TYR A 826 -12.09 -0.27 0.00
N GLN A 827 -12.57 -0.88 -1.08
CA GLN A 827 -13.73 -1.77 -1.03
C GLN A 827 -13.48 -3.03 -0.20
N GLY A 828 -12.24 -3.52 -0.20
CA GLY A 828 -11.83 -4.65 0.61
C GLY A 828 -11.91 -4.36 2.11
N PHE A 829 -11.46 -3.17 2.54
CA PHE A 829 -11.65 -2.74 3.93
C PHE A 829 -13.13 -2.60 4.29
N LEU A 830 -13.97 -2.02 3.43
CA LEU A 830 -15.41 -1.95 3.69
C LEU A 830 -16.05 -3.34 3.81
N ASN A 831 -15.61 -4.31 3.01
CA ASN A 831 -16.06 -5.70 3.11
C ASN A 831 -15.65 -6.33 4.45
N ASN A 832 -14.41 -6.09 4.89
CA ASN A 832 -13.93 -6.61 6.17
C ASN A 832 -14.67 -5.95 7.34
N ILE A 833 -14.90 -4.64 7.28
CA ILE A 833 -15.69 -3.88 8.26
C ILE A 833 -17.12 -4.42 8.32
N GLU A 834 -17.77 -4.60 7.17
CA GLU A 834 -19.13 -5.20 7.09
C GLU A 834 -19.16 -6.56 7.76
N LYS A 835 -18.21 -7.43 7.41
CA LYS A 835 -18.13 -8.79 7.92
C LYS A 835 -17.98 -8.79 9.43
N GLU A 836 -16.99 -8.06 9.96
CA GLU A 836 -16.72 -8.03 11.40
C GLU A 836 -17.88 -7.40 12.19
N ALA A 837 -18.48 -6.32 11.68
CA ALA A 837 -19.64 -5.70 12.31
C ALA A 837 -20.86 -6.64 12.32
N PHE A 838 -21.06 -7.39 11.23
CA PHE A 838 -22.13 -8.37 11.10
C PHE A 838 -21.89 -9.60 11.99
N ASP A 839 -20.66 -10.09 12.06
CA ASP A 839 -20.25 -11.18 12.96
C ASP A 839 -20.38 -10.78 14.43
N ASN A 840 -20.27 -9.50 14.76
CA ASN A 840 -20.47 -8.98 16.12
C ASN A 840 -21.94 -8.67 16.46
N ALA A 841 -22.87 -8.78 15.51
CA ALA A 841 -24.29 -8.60 15.76
C ALA A 841 -24.95 -9.85 16.35
N THR A 842 -26.02 -9.67 17.11
CA THR A 842 -26.89 -10.75 17.58
C THR A 842 -27.69 -11.35 16.43
N ASP A 843 -28.22 -12.57 16.58
CA ASP A 843 -28.99 -13.21 15.51
C ASP A 843 -30.21 -12.40 15.05
N ASN A 844 -30.90 -11.74 15.99
CA ASN A 844 -32.04 -10.89 15.68
C ASN A 844 -31.62 -9.63 14.89
N GLU A 845 -30.50 -9.00 15.27
CA GLU A 845 -29.96 -7.87 14.52
C GLU A 845 -29.54 -8.27 13.11
N ARG A 846 -28.80 -9.37 12.97
CA ARG A 846 -28.37 -9.89 11.66
C ARG A 846 -29.56 -10.18 10.76
N LEU A 847 -30.58 -10.84 11.30
CA LEU A 847 -31.81 -11.13 10.57
C LEU A 847 -32.53 -9.85 10.12
N ALA A 848 -32.61 -8.83 10.98
CA ALA A 848 -33.20 -7.54 10.62
C ALA A 848 -32.38 -6.80 9.54
N ILE A 849 -31.05 -6.85 9.60
CA ILE A 849 -30.16 -6.25 8.59
C ILE A 849 -30.38 -6.89 7.22
N GLU A 850 -30.47 -8.22 7.15
CA GLU A 850 -30.75 -8.97 5.91
C GLU A 850 -32.17 -8.71 5.39
N ALA A 851 -33.16 -8.74 6.30
CA ALA A 851 -34.57 -8.47 6.05
C ALA A 851 -34.81 -7.10 5.40
N LEU A 852 -34.01 -6.11 5.77
CA LEU A 852 -34.08 -4.75 5.24
C LEU A 852 -33.29 -4.54 3.95
N GLY A 853 -32.63 -5.59 3.44
CA GLY A 853 -31.78 -5.50 2.25
C GLY A 853 -30.50 -4.68 2.45
N LEU A 854 -30.14 -4.35 3.71
CA LEU A 854 -28.93 -3.61 4.04
C LEU A 854 -27.66 -4.45 3.85
N LYS A 855 -27.81 -5.77 3.94
CA LYS A 855 -26.84 -6.78 3.49
C LYS A 855 -27.59 -7.86 2.72
N LYS A 856 -26.96 -8.44 1.70
CA LYS A 856 -27.58 -9.55 0.95
C LYS A 856 -27.84 -10.74 1.89
N PRO A 857 -29.04 -11.34 1.87
CA PRO A 857 -29.35 -12.50 2.70
C PRO A 857 -28.48 -13.69 2.31
N TYR A 858 -28.18 -14.55 3.28
CA TYR A 858 -27.50 -15.81 3.00
C TYR A 858 -28.36 -16.66 2.04
N LYS A 859 -27.75 -17.10 0.93
CA LYS A 859 -28.36 -18.07 0.03
C LYS A 859 -27.53 -19.34 0.11
N ALA A 860 -28.12 -20.39 0.68
CA ALA A 860 -27.45 -21.67 0.74
C ALA A 860 -27.08 -22.15 -0.68
N PRO A 861 -25.85 -22.63 -0.91
CA PRO A 861 -25.52 -23.33 -2.14
C PRO A 861 -26.39 -24.59 -2.27
N ALA A 862 -26.40 -25.23 -3.45
CA ALA A 862 -27.15 -26.47 -3.66
C ALA A 862 -26.84 -27.48 -2.54
N LEU A 863 -27.85 -27.80 -1.72
CA LEU A 863 -27.64 -28.59 -0.51
C LEU A 863 -27.24 -30.03 -0.88
N PRO A 864 -26.20 -30.59 -0.23
CA PRO A 864 -25.80 -31.97 -0.47
C PRO A 864 -26.91 -32.92 -0.05
N LYS A 865 -26.95 -34.11 -0.65
CA LYS A 865 -27.87 -35.18 -0.23
C LYS A 865 -27.19 -36.12 0.75
N ALA A 866 -27.98 -36.62 1.70
CA ALA A 866 -27.61 -37.76 2.53
C ALA A 866 -27.46 -39.01 1.66
N THR A 867 -26.61 -39.92 2.10
CA THR A 867 -26.33 -41.22 1.47
C THR A 867 -27.44 -42.21 1.80
N GLY A 868 -27.96 -42.19 3.03
CA GLY A 868 -29.08 -43.02 3.45
C GLY A 868 -28.75 -44.53 3.55
N PRO A 869 -29.77 -45.41 3.60
CA PRO A 869 -31.19 -45.07 3.65
C PRO A 869 -31.53 -44.35 4.97
N GLY A 870 -32.38 -43.32 4.88
CA GLY A 870 -32.82 -42.57 6.04
C GLY A 870 -33.85 -43.34 6.88
N LYS A 871 -33.96 -42.98 8.17
CA LYS A 871 -35.02 -43.47 9.06
C LYS A 871 -35.52 -42.36 9.99
N GLU A 872 -36.70 -42.56 10.56
CA GLU A 872 -37.22 -41.69 11.61
C GLU A 872 -36.55 -42.02 12.94
N TYR A 873 -36.00 -41.02 13.61
CA TYR A 873 -35.33 -41.19 14.91
C TYR A 873 -36.20 -40.66 16.03
N LYS A 874 -36.49 -41.50 17.03
CA LYS A 874 -37.10 -41.05 18.29
C LYS A 874 -36.02 -40.58 19.26
N LEU A 875 -36.35 -39.67 20.18
CA LEU A 875 -35.38 -39.11 21.14
C LEU A 875 -34.62 -40.18 21.92
N ALA A 876 -35.33 -41.14 22.53
CA ALA A 876 -34.72 -42.21 23.32
C ALA A 876 -33.77 -43.09 22.48
N GLU A 877 -34.16 -43.40 21.24
CA GLU A 877 -33.34 -44.16 20.31
C GLU A 877 -32.09 -43.39 19.90
N LEU A 878 -32.20 -42.10 19.59
CA LEU A 878 -31.08 -41.29 19.14
C LEU A 878 -30.04 -41.08 20.26
N VAL A 879 -30.49 -40.86 21.49
CA VAL A 879 -29.60 -40.74 22.66
C VAL A 879 -28.91 -42.07 22.94
N GLN A 880 -29.63 -43.18 22.88
CA GLN A 880 -29.05 -44.52 23.04
C GLN A 880 -28.07 -44.86 21.91
N LEU A 881 -28.37 -44.44 20.67
CA LEU A 881 -27.49 -44.65 19.52
C LEU A 881 -26.17 -43.89 19.67
N ALA A 882 -26.20 -42.68 20.22
CA ALA A 882 -25.01 -41.86 20.45
C ALA A 882 -24.17 -42.33 21.65
N ASP A 883 -24.78 -42.97 22.64
CA ASP A 883 -24.06 -43.48 23.81
C ASP A 883 -22.93 -44.47 23.41
N GLY A 884 -21.70 -44.18 23.84
CA GLY A 884 -20.50 -44.96 23.49
C GLY A 884 -20.05 -44.92 22.02
N LYS A 885 -20.79 -44.26 21.10
CA LYS A 885 -20.49 -44.25 19.65
C LYS A 885 -19.99 -42.91 19.09
N MET A 886 -19.74 -41.91 19.94
CA MET A 886 -19.25 -40.58 19.53
C MET A 886 -17.74 -40.49 19.27
N VAL A 887 -17.04 -41.62 19.18
CA VAL A 887 -15.60 -41.68 18.84
C VAL A 887 -15.40 -42.09 17.39
N LYS A 888 -14.25 -41.70 16.82
CA LYS A 888 -13.85 -42.01 15.43
C LYS A 888 -14.89 -41.60 14.37
N ARG A 889 -15.58 -40.49 14.60
CA ARG A 889 -16.59 -39.93 13.68
C ARG A 889 -15.91 -39.22 12.50
N ASP A 890 -16.65 -38.94 11.43
CA ASP A 890 -16.15 -38.24 10.25
C ASP A 890 -16.54 -36.75 10.27
N PHE A 891 -15.55 -35.88 10.44
CA PHE A 891 -15.74 -34.42 10.48
C PHE A 891 -16.36 -33.87 9.18
N LYS A 892 -15.86 -34.30 8.01
CA LYS A 892 -16.32 -33.78 6.71
C LYS A 892 -17.73 -34.28 6.42
N ASN A 893 -18.03 -35.53 6.77
CA ASN A 893 -19.37 -36.06 6.63
C ASN A 893 -20.35 -35.35 7.58
N GLY A 894 -19.94 -35.05 8.82
CA GLY A 894 -20.75 -34.28 9.77
C GLY A 894 -21.08 -32.88 9.26
N GLN A 895 -20.09 -32.16 8.72
CA GLN A 895 -20.31 -30.86 8.05
C GLN A 895 -21.27 -30.99 6.85
N LYS A 896 -21.13 -32.05 6.05
CA LYS A 896 -22.03 -32.35 4.93
C LYS A 896 -23.46 -32.60 5.42
N MET A 897 -23.64 -33.37 6.51
CA MET A 897 -24.95 -33.68 7.07
C MET A 897 -25.62 -32.46 7.69
N TYR A 898 -24.84 -31.53 8.25
CA TYR A 898 -25.35 -30.24 8.72
C TYR A 898 -26.03 -29.46 7.58
N ALA A 899 -25.44 -29.50 6.37
CA ALA A 899 -26.06 -28.92 5.19
C ALA A 899 -27.20 -29.78 4.61
N ALA A 900 -27.06 -31.11 4.58
CA ALA A 900 -28.05 -32.03 4.02
C ALA A 900 -29.37 -32.05 4.81
N SER A 901 -29.27 -31.98 6.14
CA SER A 901 -30.41 -31.78 7.05
C SER A 901 -30.90 -30.34 7.11
N ARG A 902 -30.45 -29.48 6.18
CA ARG A 902 -30.86 -28.08 6.02
C ARG A 902 -30.57 -27.17 7.23
N CYS A 903 -29.79 -27.61 8.21
CA CYS A 903 -29.49 -26.80 9.39
C CYS A 903 -28.81 -25.47 9.01
N VAL A 904 -27.94 -25.49 8.00
CA VAL A 904 -27.25 -24.30 7.45
C VAL A 904 -28.19 -23.23 6.87
N VAL A 905 -29.42 -23.60 6.49
CA VAL A 905 -30.39 -22.66 5.91
C VAL A 905 -30.86 -21.66 6.96
N CYS A 906 -31.07 -22.12 8.20
CA CYS A 906 -31.61 -21.28 9.26
C CYS A 906 -30.58 -20.93 10.34
N HIS A 907 -29.55 -21.76 10.54
CA HIS A 907 -28.58 -21.60 11.59
C HIS A 907 -27.21 -21.19 11.05
N ARG A 908 -26.49 -20.42 11.86
CA ARG A 908 -25.05 -20.19 11.65
C ARG A 908 -24.20 -21.25 12.33
N TYR A 909 -23.04 -21.52 11.74
CA TYR A 909 -21.98 -22.32 12.33
C TYR A 909 -20.62 -21.79 11.85
N ASN A 910 -19.77 -21.34 12.77
CA ASN A 910 -18.50 -20.68 12.50
C ASN A 910 -18.63 -19.47 11.53
N GLY A 911 -19.73 -18.72 11.62
CA GLY A 911 -19.99 -17.53 10.81
C GLY A 911 -20.74 -17.79 9.48
N ASP A 912 -20.88 -19.05 9.07
CA ASP A 912 -21.57 -19.43 7.83
C ASP A 912 -23.00 -19.92 8.10
N GLY A 913 -23.95 -19.59 7.23
CA GLY A 913 -25.35 -20.03 7.32
C GLY A 913 -26.37 -18.89 7.52
N GLY A 914 -27.64 -19.27 7.62
CA GLY A 914 -28.75 -18.31 7.78
C GLY A 914 -28.89 -17.74 9.20
N ALA A 915 -29.70 -16.69 9.32
CA ALA A 915 -29.89 -15.91 10.55
C ALA A 915 -31.18 -16.19 11.32
N THR A 916 -32.09 -16.98 10.74
CA THR A 916 -33.46 -17.13 11.25
C THR A 916 -33.49 -17.89 12.57
N GLY A 917 -32.61 -18.86 12.75
CA GLY A 917 -32.40 -19.67 13.96
C GLY A 917 -31.12 -19.28 14.72
N PRO A 918 -30.88 -19.88 15.90
CA PRO A 918 -29.71 -19.59 16.74
C PRO A 918 -28.38 -19.99 16.10
N ASP A 919 -27.33 -19.23 16.40
CA ASP A 919 -25.94 -19.65 16.13
C ASP A 919 -25.59 -20.92 16.92
N LEU A 920 -25.22 -21.98 16.20
CA LEU A 920 -24.94 -23.30 16.75
C LEU A 920 -23.45 -23.54 17.04
N SER A 921 -22.56 -22.58 16.78
CA SER A 921 -21.11 -22.74 16.96
C SER A 921 -20.70 -23.10 18.40
N GLN A 922 -21.51 -22.68 19.39
CA GLN A 922 -21.25 -22.93 20.81
C GLN A 922 -22.27 -23.89 21.45
N VAL A 923 -23.01 -24.65 20.63
CA VAL A 923 -24.10 -25.53 21.10
C VAL A 923 -23.62 -26.57 22.13
N ALA A 924 -22.40 -27.09 21.96
CA ALA A 924 -21.79 -28.10 22.83
C ALA A 924 -21.54 -27.63 24.28
N GLY A 925 -21.44 -26.32 24.50
CA GLY A 925 -21.27 -25.74 25.85
C GLY A 925 -22.58 -25.35 26.52
N ARG A 926 -23.71 -25.41 25.80
CA ARG A 926 -25.03 -24.93 26.25
C ARG A 926 -26.05 -26.03 26.46
N PHE A 927 -25.92 -27.15 25.74
CA PHE A 927 -26.87 -28.26 25.75
C PHE A 927 -26.16 -29.58 26.04
N SER A 928 -26.79 -30.45 26.82
CA SER A 928 -26.37 -31.85 26.87
C SER A 928 -26.69 -32.53 25.53
N LEU A 929 -26.08 -33.71 25.28
CA LEU A 929 -26.42 -34.53 24.11
C LEU A 929 -27.93 -34.78 24.02
N LYS A 930 -28.58 -35.09 25.15
CA LYS A 930 -30.02 -35.33 25.21
C LYS A 930 -30.82 -34.08 24.84
N ASP A 931 -30.45 -32.92 25.38
CA ASP A 931 -31.18 -31.67 25.11
C ASP A 931 -31.02 -31.23 23.64
N LEU A 932 -29.83 -31.45 23.06
CA LEU A 932 -29.58 -31.20 21.63
C LEU A 932 -30.42 -32.14 20.76
N CYS A 933 -30.42 -33.44 21.06
CA CYS A 933 -31.26 -34.41 20.35
C CYS A 933 -32.75 -34.10 20.47
N GLU A 934 -33.22 -33.70 21.65
CA GLU A 934 -34.62 -33.33 21.89
C GLU A 934 -35.01 -32.09 21.08
N SER A 935 -34.14 -31.08 21.03
CA SER A 935 -34.38 -29.86 20.24
C SER A 935 -34.46 -30.14 18.74
N ILE A 936 -33.72 -31.13 18.24
CA ILE A 936 -33.73 -31.52 16.82
C ILE A 936 -34.95 -32.38 16.47
N VAL A 937 -35.31 -33.33 17.34
CA VAL A 937 -36.41 -34.29 17.09
C VAL A 937 -37.78 -33.68 17.41
N GLU A 938 -37.88 -32.86 18.45
CA GLU A 938 -39.12 -32.25 18.95
C GLU A 938 -39.05 -30.71 18.97
N PRO A 939 -38.87 -30.03 17.81
CA PRO A 939 -38.60 -28.58 17.75
C PRO A 939 -39.74 -27.68 18.27
N ASN A 940 -40.96 -28.21 18.44
CA ASN A 940 -42.11 -27.49 18.98
C ASN A 940 -42.22 -27.57 20.51
N LYS A 941 -41.44 -28.44 21.18
CA LYS A 941 -41.57 -28.70 22.61
C LYS A 941 -41.18 -27.50 23.47
N VAL A 942 -40.03 -26.90 23.14
CA VAL A 942 -39.50 -25.72 23.81
C VAL A 942 -38.99 -24.76 22.75
N ILE A 943 -39.74 -23.69 22.51
CA ILE A 943 -39.34 -22.63 21.57
C ILE A 943 -38.84 -21.46 22.40
N SER A 944 -37.58 -21.08 22.22
CA SER A 944 -37.00 -19.89 22.86
C SER A 944 -37.75 -18.64 22.44
N ASP A 945 -38.06 -17.75 23.40
CA ASP A 945 -38.76 -16.48 23.18
C ASP A 945 -38.13 -15.64 22.05
N GLN A 946 -36.82 -15.73 21.88
CA GLN A 946 -36.07 -15.01 20.85
C GLN A 946 -36.35 -15.49 19.41
N TYR A 947 -36.86 -16.71 19.24
CA TYR A 947 -37.06 -17.35 17.92
C TYR A 947 -38.52 -17.76 17.69
N LYS A 948 -39.45 -17.35 18.56
CA LYS A 948 -40.88 -17.61 18.35
C LYS A 948 -41.39 -16.83 17.13
N ALA A 949 -42.18 -17.50 16.31
CA ALA A 949 -43.00 -16.81 15.31
C ALA A 949 -44.20 -16.14 16.00
N SER A 950 -44.68 -15.06 15.41
CA SER A 950 -45.90 -14.38 15.80
C SER A 950 -46.97 -14.58 14.74
N ILE A 951 -48.21 -14.73 15.19
CA ILE A 951 -49.43 -14.64 14.39
C ILE A 951 -49.95 -13.23 14.59
N ILE A 952 -49.92 -12.43 13.53
CA ILE A 952 -50.30 -11.03 13.51
C ILE A 952 -51.63 -10.91 12.79
N GLU A 953 -52.62 -10.39 13.50
CA GLU A 953 -53.93 -10.08 12.96
C GLU A 953 -53.97 -8.59 12.61
N THR A 954 -54.28 -8.29 11.35
CA THR A 954 -54.46 -6.90 10.90
C THR A 954 -55.92 -6.48 11.06
N LYS A 955 -56.18 -5.18 11.15
CA LYS A 955 -57.55 -4.60 11.17
C LYS A 955 -58.37 -4.93 9.93
N SER A 956 -57.70 -5.36 8.85
CA SER A 956 -58.33 -5.84 7.63
C SER A 956 -58.76 -7.31 7.67
N GLY A 957 -58.56 -8.00 8.80
CA GLY A 957 -58.89 -9.42 8.98
C GLY A 957 -57.85 -10.40 8.40
N LYS A 958 -56.67 -9.92 7.97
CA LYS A 958 -55.58 -10.79 7.48
C LYS A 958 -54.72 -11.30 8.64
N PHE A 959 -54.38 -12.58 8.59
CA PHE A 959 -53.41 -13.22 9.49
C PHE A 959 -52.06 -13.39 8.79
N ILE A 960 -51.01 -12.88 9.41
CA ILE A 960 -49.63 -13.00 8.94
C ILE A 960 -48.86 -13.78 9.98
N THR A 961 -48.26 -14.91 9.59
CA THR A 961 -47.40 -15.69 10.47
C THR A 961 -45.94 -15.43 10.08
N GLY A 962 -45.10 -15.09 11.05
CA GLY A 962 -43.69 -14.85 10.79
C GLY A 962 -42.94 -14.35 12.01
N LYS A 963 -41.62 -14.22 11.90
CA LYS A 963 -40.78 -13.71 13.00
C LYS A 963 -40.76 -12.18 12.95
N VAL A 964 -41.09 -11.53 14.06
CA VAL A 964 -40.93 -10.08 14.21
C VAL A 964 -39.45 -9.79 14.43
N VAL A 965 -38.84 -9.01 13.54
CA VAL A 965 -37.38 -8.75 13.54
C VAL A 965 -37.04 -7.30 13.83
N SER A 966 -38.02 -6.41 13.68
CA SER A 966 -37.93 -5.00 14.08
C SER A 966 -39.31 -4.51 14.46
N GLU A 967 -39.39 -3.77 15.56
CA GLU A 967 -40.60 -3.09 16.01
C GLU A 967 -40.22 -1.69 16.49
N ASN A 968 -40.89 -0.65 15.98
CA ASN A 968 -40.75 0.72 16.47
C ASN A 968 -42.13 1.36 16.71
N ALA A 969 -42.19 2.67 16.92
CA ALA A 969 -43.45 3.38 17.21
C ALA A 969 -44.45 3.32 16.03
N GLU A 970 -43.97 3.23 14.79
CA GLU A 970 -44.78 3.38 13.58
C GLU A 970 -45.00 2.07 12.83
N SER A 971 -44.07 1.12 12.94
CA SER A 971 -43.96 -0.05 12.06
C SER A 971 -43.50 -1.32 12.79
N LEU A 972 -43.87 -2.45 12.21
CA LEU A 972 -43.51 -3.81 12.62
C LEU A 972 -43.07 -4.60 11.39
N ILE A 973 -41.81 -5.01 11.37
CA ILE A 973 -41.19 -5.74 10.25
C ILE A 973 -41.17 -7.23 10.57
N VAL A 974 -41.76 -8.00 9.68
CA VAL A 974 -42.00 -9.44 9.86
C VAL A 974 -41.31 -10.21 8.75
N VAL A 975 -40.42 -11.13 9.09
CA VAL A 975 -39.91 -12.13 8.15
C VAL A 975 -40.94 -13.24 8.03
N THR A 976 -41.48 -13.43 6.83
CA THR A 976 -42.57 -14.39 6.55
C THR A 976 -42.08 -15.71 5.98
N ASP A 977 -40.83 -15.77 5.52
CA ASP A 977 -40.19 -16.98 5.03
C ASP A 977 -38.93 -17.26 5.87
N PRO A 978 -38.86 -18.37 6.62
CA PRO A 978 -37.71 -18.70 7.45
C PRO A 978 -36.46 -19.10 6.66
N GLU A 979 -36.59 -19.43 5.37
CA GLU A 979 -35.50 -19.83 4.48
C GLU A 979 -34.99 -18.67 3.59
N ASP A 980 -35.76 -17.59 3.46
CA ASP A 980 -35.38 -16.36 2.75
C ASP A 980 -35.73 -15.12 3.59
N SER A 981 -34.75 -14.64 4.36
CA SER A 981 -34.91 -13.48 5.24
C SER A 981 -35.32 -12.20 4.51
N SER A 982 -35.15 -12.10 3.19
CA SER A 982 -35.61 -10.93 2.41
C SER A 982 -37.12 -10.88 2.18
N LYS A 983 -37.86 -11.96 2.47
CA LYS A 983 -39.32 -12.01 2.34
C LYS A 983 -39.99 -11.39 3.56
N VAL A 984 -40.01 -10.06 3.56
CA VAL A 984 -40.54 -9.26 4.67
C VAL A 984 -41.89 -8.64 4.37
N GLN A 985 -42.67 -8.41 5.43
CA GLN A 985 -43.81 -7.48 5.43
C GLN A 985 -43.53 -6.35 6.41
N ASP A 986 -43.66 -5.11 5.93
CA ASP A 986 -43.65 -3.92 6.77
C ASP A 986 -45.10 -3.53 7.09
N LEU A 987 -45.48 -3.73 8.35
CA LEU A 987 -46.83 -3.48 8.84
C LEU A 987 -46.83 -2.20 9.66
N LYS A 988 -47.66 -1.23 9.27
CA LYS A 988 -47.87 -0.04 10.10
C LYS A 988 -48.59 -0.47 11.37
N LYS A 989 -48.09 -0.06 12.54
CA LYS A 989 -48.68 -0.44 13.84
C LYS A 989 -50.15 -0.09 13.96
N LYS A 990 -50.58 1.03 13.36
CA LYS A 990 -51.98 1.45 13.35
C LYS A 990 -52.93 0.46 12.66
N ASP A 991 -52.40 -0.39 11.77
CA ASP A 991 -53.14 -1.38 10.99
C ASP A 991 -53.09 -2.78 11.63
N VAL A 992 -52.37 -2.94 12.74
CA VAL A 992 -52.29 -4.17 13.53
C VAL A 992 -53.40 -4.18 14.59
N GLU A 993 -54.16 -5.26 14.65
CA GLU A 993 -55.24 -5.50 15.62
C GLU A 993 -54.72 -6.32 16.81
N SER A 994 -54.02 -7.42 16.57
CA SER A 994 -53.42 -8.23 17.63
C SER A 994 -52.13 -8.94 17.19
N VAL A 995 -51.24 -9.24 18.15
CA VAL A 995 -50.02 -10.03 17.93
C VAL A 995 -50.00 -11.15 18.98
N LYS A 996 -50.04 -12.41 18.53
CA LYS A 996 -50.03 -13.59 19.39
C LYS A 996 -48.83 -14.47 19.07
N VAL A 997 -48.28 -15.13 20.07
CA VAL A 997 -47.16 -16.06 19.88
C VAL A 997 -47.66 -17.37 19.22
N SER A 998 -46.96 -17.84 18.20
CA SER A 998 -47.24 -19.13 17.54
C SER A 998 -46.80 -20.30 18.44
N PRO A 999 -47.65 -21.34 18.62
CA PRO A 999 -47.25 -22.58 19.28
C PRO A 999 -46.39 -23.50 18.39
N VAL A 1000 -46.22 -23.17 17.11
CA VAL A 1000 -45.44 -23.94 16.13
C VAL A 1000 -44.11 -23.23 15.83
N SER A 1001 -43.02 -23.99 15.87
CA SER A 1001 -41.66 -23.55 15.58
C SER A 1001 -41.44 -23.31 14.08
N LEU A 1002 -40.53 -22.38 13.75
CA LEU A 1002 -40.05 -22.18 12.38
C LEU A 1002 -39.03 -23.26 11.96
N MET A 1003 -38.48 -24.02 12.92
CA MET A 1003 -37.62 -25.16 12.63
C MET A 1003 -38.47 -26.34 12.14
N PRO A 1004 -38.22 -26.88 10.93
CA PRO A 1004 -38.99 -28.00 10.40
C PRO A 1004 -38.88 -29.26 11.26
N GLN A 1005 -39.91 -30.10 11.23
CA GLN A 1005 -39.84 -31.46 11.76
C GLN A 1005 -39.13 -32.39 10.77
N ASP A 1006 -38.84 -33.62 11.19
CA ASP A 1006 -38.27 -34.68 10.34
C ASP A 1006 -36.88 -34.39 9.73
N LEU A 1007 -36.10 -33.45 10.28
CA LEU A 1007 -34.79 -33.03 9.74
C LEU A 1007 -33.75 -34.18 9.62
N LEU A 1008 -33.90 -35.21 10.46
CA LEU A 1008 -33.00 -36.37 10.51
C LEU A 1008 -33.49 -37.54 9.64
N LYS A 1009 -34.71 -37.46 9.08
CA LYS A 1009 -35.40 -38.58 8.40
C LYS A 1009 -34.64 -39.13 7.19
N THR A 1010 -33.77 -38.32 6.60
CA THR A 1010 -32.97 -38.68 5.43
C THR A 1010 -31.61 -39.30 5.80
N LEU A 1011 -31.20 -39.24 7.07
CA LEU A 1011 -29.88 -39.68 7.53
C LEU A 1011 -29.90 -41.14 8.00
N ASN A 1012 -28.87 -41.90 7.64
CA ASN A 1012 -28.60 -43.19 8.28
C ASN A 1012 -27.89 -43.00 9.65
N GLU A 1013 -27.68 -44.10 10.38
CA GLU A 1013 -27.15 -44.04 11.76
C GLU A 1013 -25.76 -43.41 11.86
N ASN A 1014 -24.88 -43.65 10.89
CA ASN A 1014 -23.55 -43.05 10.91
C ASN A 1014 -23.60 -41.56 10.58
N GLU A 1015 -24.45 -41.19 9.63
CA GLU A 1015 -24.64 -39.80 9.21
C GLU A 1015 -25.19 -38.93 10.34
N VAL A 1016 -26.15 -39.42 11.12
CA VAL A 1016 -26.66 -38.66 12.27
C VAL A 1016 -25.63 -38.56 13.40
N LEU A 1017 -24.82 -39.60 13.62
CA LEU A 1017 -23.73 -39.56 14.61
C LEU A 1017 -22.62 -38.60 14.20
N ASP A 1018 -22.27 -38.55 12.91
CA ASP A 1018 -21.30 -37.60 12.37
C ASP A 1018 -21.81 -36.16 12.48
N LEU A 1019 -23.11 -35.92 12.21
CA LEU A 1019 -23.76 -34.62 12.43
C LEU A 1019 -23.68 -34.18 13.90
N LEU A 1020 -24.06 -35.06 14.82
CA LEU A 1020 -24.01 -34.75 16.25
C LEU A 1020 -22.58 -34.49 16.72
N ALA A 1021 -21.60 -35.27 16.21
CA ALA A 1021 -20.19 -35.08 16.54
C ALA A 1021 -19.66 -33.75 16.02
N TYR A 1022 -20.03 -33.37 14.79
CA TYR A 1022 -19.71 -32.06 14.23
C TYR A 1022 -20.22 -30.93 15.14
N LEU A 1023 -21.51 -30.96 15.51
CA LEU A 1023 -22.11 -29.96 16.39
C LEU A 1023 -21.44 -29.92 17.78
N LEU A 1024 -21.23 -31.08 18.40
CA LEU A 1024 -20.67 -31.21 19.76
C LEU A 1024 -19.17 -30.90 19.83
N SER A 1025 -18.45 -31.01 18.72
CA SER A 1025 -17.02 -30.66 18.62
C SER A 1025 -16.74 -29.16 18.45
N ARG A 1026 -17.78 -28.33 18.30
CA ARG A 1026 -17.67 -26.91 17.92
C ARG A 1026 -16.96 -26.70 16.58
N GLY A 1027 -17.01 -27.70 15.68
CA GLY A 1027 -16.35 -27.65 14.39
C GLY A 1027 -14.83 -27.76 14.48
N ASP A 1028 -14.28 -28.24 15.59
CA ASP A 1028 -12.85 -28.50 15.72
C ASP A 1028 -12.50 -29.89 15.14
N PRO A 1029 -11.82 -29.97 13.97
CA PRO A 1029 -11.44 -31.24 13.37
C PRO A 1029 -10.42 -32.03 14.21
N SER A 1030 -9.78 -31.40 15.20
CA SER A 1030 -8.82 -32.04 16.12
C SER A 1030 -9.44 -32.61 17.40
N HIS A 1031 -10.77 -32.45 17.57
CA HIS A 1031 -11.49 -32.92 18.74
C HIS A 1031 -11.40 -34.45 18.92
N THR A 1032 -11.48 -34.93 20.17
CA THR A 1032 -11.34 -36.37 20.52
C THR A 1032 -12.36 -37.27 19.81
N MET A 1033 -13.53 -36.72 19.47
CA MET A 1033 -14.58 -37.43 18.71
C MET A 1033 -14.16 -37.84 17.29
N PHE A 1034 -13.14 -37.18 16.71
CA PHE A 1034 -12.63 -37.48 15.35
C PHE A 1034 -11.27 -38.17 15.36
N LYS A 1035 -10.62 -38.31 16.52
CA LYS A 1035 -9.35 -39.03 16.65
C LYS A 1035 -9.59 -40.53 16.40
N LYS A 1036 -8.73 -41.12 15.57
CA LYS A 1036 -8.81 -42.52 15.12
C LYS A 1036 -8.34 -43.51 16.18
#